data_AF-A0A2V9YTQ1-F1
#
_entry.id   AF-A0A2V9YTQ1-F1
#
_cell.length_a   1.000
_cell.length_b   1.000
_cell.length_c   1.000
_cell.angle_alpha   90.00
_cell.angle_beta   90.00
_cell.angle_gamma   90.00
#
_symmetry.space_group_name_H-M   'P 1'
#
loop_
_entity.id
_entity.type
_entity.pdbx_description
1 polymer ?
#
loop_
_entity_poly.entity_id
_entity_poly.type
_entity_poly.pdbx_seq_one_letter_code
_entity_poly.pdbx_strand_id
1 'polypeptide(L)'
;MEVGRGRVLCVYIPICLLLVVGVVQGQADSDSPGQEWRFYAQDPGGKRFSPLKQIDRANVTQLQRAWTYELPSTPSNDIVAFESTPLMVDDALYFATQSGQAISLDAETGKQLWAFDPFSGTAGERRPVVNRGVAYWEGKSQVKCGDQEIIADRRIFYVTPDARLFALDPATGKPCKGFGKSGAIDLREGVASEWPELEYGDTSPPAIYKDLVITGSAVQEFPSKGPSGAVRAFNVQTGKLVWRFDTVPKPGEFGHDTWEGDGWKDRSGTNAWGPISVDVENGMVFLPVGSPSYDFYGADRKGEGLFGNSLVALKADTGKLVWHYQIVHHDIWDYDLPAQPVLMTVRRTGTEIPAVAEVTKTGFVFVFDRLTGKPLFPIEERPVPRSQVPGEATWPTQPFPLKPPALARISVTRDEITTVTPESRKYCLQTFGSILPGRIFDPWSLTLQLEIPGTLGGANWSGASFDPSSGYLFVNTSDLGVVGEMEEQPASSPEAYLWSSKWGTYARFWDDQHYPCQQPPWGALNAVNLNTGEIAWQVPLGVVDALEAKGIPKTGIYNLGGSIVTAGGLVFIGATADHRFRAFDAQTGKELWVTKLEFNGHATPLTYLGEKTKKQFVVVAVGAGGNIGDDTSGPTALAAYSLFPKGESSPAQVKLQAQLEKIPAGPAREPPEINPSLPAPPQPVPLSHRRHVAAGMTCDNCHQLSKNRKNMQIPGVTECMACHQSVMKTSPAIQKLAQLQKEGQQLSWIRVYQLPKFVFFSHQKHLDAKVRCEVCHGMAGDRDVLQQERDISMVSCINCHKLRKASFSCGLCHNIGF
;
A
#
# COMPACT_ATOMS: atom_id res chain seq x y z
N MET A 1 -35.19 66.06 -36.92
CA MET A 1 -34.19 66.09 -38.01
C MET A 1 -34.06 64.65 -38.49
N GLU A 2 -34.94 64.18 -39.38
CA GLU A 2 -34.74 64.12 -40.86
C GLU A 2 -33.50 63.26 -41.23
N VAL A 3 -33.49 62.18 -42.03
CA VAL A 3 -34.31 61.61 -43.13
C VAL A 3 -33.95 60.10 -43.25
N GLY A 4 -34.89 59.13 -43.38
CA GLY A 4 -35.27 58.34 -44.60
C GLY A 4 -34.22 57.30 -45.09
N ARG A 5 -34.48 56.01 -45.44
CA ARG A 5 -35.54 55.26 -46.17
C ARG A 5 -35.40 53.74 -45.83
N GLY A 6 -36.43 52.94 -45.50
CA GLY A 6 -37.33 52.12 -46.37
C GLY A 6 -36.68 50.79 -46.83
N ARG A 7 -37.24 49.56 -46.87
CA ARG A 7 -38.55 48.85 -46.68
C ARG A 7 -38.17 47.33 -46.55
N VAL A 8 -38.93 46.39 -45.97
CA VAL A 8 -40.15 45.73 -46.49
C VAL A 8 -40.77 44.84 -45.38
N LEU A 9 -42.10 44.83 -45.36
CA LEU A 9 -43.05 44.07 -44.54
C LEU A 9 -43.01 42.55 -44.76
N CYS A 10 -43.28 41.77 -43.71
CA CYS A 10 -44.14 40.59 -43.79
C CYS A 10 -44.85 40.35 -42.45
N VAL A 11 -46.16 40.15 -42.53
CA VAL A 11 -47.13 40.12 -41.42
C VAL A 11 -47.44 38.66 -41.02
N TYR A 12 -47.58 38.44 -39.71
CA TYR A 12 -47.93 37.21 -38.99
C TYR A 12 -49.32 36.64 -39.32
N ILE A 13 -49.47 35.30 -39.35
CA ILE A 13 -50.62 34.47 -38.87
C ILE A 13 -50.08 33.03 -38.56
N PRO A 14 -50.60 32.29 -37.53
CA PRO A 14 -49.86 31.30 -36.74
C PRO A 14 -50.10 29.84 -37.14
N ILE A 15 -49.14 28.95 -36.86
CA ILE A 15 -49.30 27.49 -36.98
C ILE A 15 -48.84 26.79 -35.69
N CYS A 16 -49.71 25.89 -35.24
CA CYS A 16 -49.67 25.04 -34.05
C CYS A 16 -48.30 24.45 -33.67
N LEU A 17 -48.01 24.51 -32.36
CA LEU A 17 -47.03 23.67 -31.68
C LEU A 17 -47.39 22.19 -31.87
N LEU A 18 -46.54 21.45 -32.59
CA LEU A 18 -46.42 19.99 -32.45
C LEU A 18 -45.33 19.72 -31.40
N LEU A 19 -45.76 19.22 -30.25
CA LEU A 19 -44.92 18.61 -29.22
C LEU A 19 -44.19 17.40 -29.83
N VAL A 20 -42.92 17.58 -30.18
CA VAL A 20 -41.99 16.45 -30.36
C VAL A 20 -41.41 16.16 -28.99
N VAL A 21 -41.91 15.09 -28.36
CA VAL A 21 -41.32 14.46 -27.18
C VAL A 21 -39.96 13.93 -27.62
N GLY A 22 -38.90 14.70 -27.35
CA GLY A 22 -37.53 14.22 -27.44
C GLY A 22 -37.32 13.19 -26.32
N VAL A 23 -37.29 11.91 -26.69
CA VAL A 23 -36.86 10.84 -25.80
C VAL A 23 -35.38 11.05 -25.52
N VAL A 24 -35.07 11.61 -24.35
CA VAL A 24 -33.73 11.58 -23.76
C VAL A 24 -33.48 10.13 -23.36
N GLN A 25 -32.79 9.37 -24.21
CA GLN A 25 -32.24 8.08 -23.81
C GLN A 25 -31.05 8.34 -22.88
N GLY A 26 -31.36 8.44 -21.60
CA GLY A 26 -30.41 8.23 -20.51
C GLY A 26 -29.83 6.82 -20.57
N GLN A 27 -28.70 6.64 -19.88
CA GLN A 27 -28.06 5.34 -19.68
C GLN A 27 -29.13 4.29 -19.38
N ALA A 28 -29.14 3.21 -20.17
CA ALA A 28 -29.90 2.02 -19.82
C ALA A 28 -29.38 1.55 -18.46
N ASP A 29 -30.31 1.28 -17.55
CA ASP A 29 -30.06 0.57 -16.29
C ASP A 29 -29.13 -0.61 -16.57
N SER A 30 -27.95 -0.60 -15.93
CA SER A 30 -27.08 -1.76 -15.88
C SER A 30 -27.83 -2.83 -15.09
N ASP A 31 -28.24 -3.91 -15.74
CA ASP A 31 -29.01 -4.99 -15.11
C ASP A 31 -28.13 -6.07 -14.44
N SER A 32 -26.88 -5.75 -14.06
CA SER A 32 -26.08 -6.56 -13.10
C SER A 32 -24.85 -5.84 -12.43
N PRO A 33 -24.93 -4.60 -11.94
CA PRO A 33 -23.79 -3.91 -11.30
C PRO A 33 -23.35 -4.54 -9.97
N GLY A 34 -24.13 -5.47 -9.41
CA GLY A 34 -23.84 -6.11 -8.13
C GLY A 34 -22.93 -7.35 -8.20
N GLN A 35 -22.63 -7.86 -9.40
CA GLN A 35 -21.86 -9.10 -9.58
C GLN A 35 -20.38 -8.86 -9.93
N GLU A 36 -20.06 -7.67 -10.45
CA GLU A 36 -18.73 -7.27 -10.90
C GLU A 36 -18.05 -6.30 -9.92
N TRP A 37 -16.76 -6.02 -10.17
CA TRP A 37 -15.96 -5.05 -9.40
C TRP A 37 -15.32 -4.05 -10.38
N ARG A 38 -16.16 -3.20 -10.98
CA ARG A 38 -15.78 -2.29 -12.08
C ARG A 38 -14.93 -1.09 -11.65
N PHE A 39 -14.90 -0.78 -10.36
CA PHE A 39 -14.17 0.35 -9.79
C PHE A 39 -13.23 -0.16 -8.70
N TYR A 40 -12.14 0.55 -8.45
CA TYR A 40 -11.17 0.22 -7.40
C TYR A 40 -11.84 -0.16 -6.07
N ALA A 41 -12.86 0.60 -5.69
CA ALA A 41 -13.61 0.44 -4.44
C ALA A 41 -15.07 0.01 -4.66
N GLN A 42 -15.33 -0.84 -5.66
CA GLN A 42 -16.64 -1.34 -6.09
C GLN A 42 -17.56 -0.30 -6.75
N ASP A 43 -17.57 0.93 -6.28
CA ASP A 43 -18.30 2.05 -6.86
C ASP A 43 -17.46 3.34 -6.91
N PRO A 44 -17.84 4.34 -7.73
CA PRO A 44 -17.09 5.60 -7.84
C PRO A 44 -17.00 6.40 -6.53
N GLY A 45 -17.91 6.16 -5.58
CA GLY A 45 -17.97 6.82 -4.29
C GLY A 45 -17.18 6.10 -3.19
N GLY A 46 -16.56 4.96 -3.46
CA GLY A 46 -15.61 4.36 -2.51
C GLY A 46 -16.22 3.55 -1.36
N LYS A 47 -17.45 3.01 -1.48
CA LYS A 47 -18.10 2.30 -0.36
C LYS A 47 -17.46 0.95 -0.07
N ARG A 48 -16.83 0.31 -1.07
CA ARG A 48 -16.25 -1.04 -0.95
C ARG A 48 -17.25 -2.07 -0.43
N PHE A 49 -18.51 -1.92 -0.83
CA PHE A 49 -19.60 -2.80 -0.47
C PHE A 49 -20.00 -3.67 -1.65
N SER A 50 -20.02 -4.98 -1.45
CA SER A 50 -20.57 -5.91 -2.42
C SER A 50 -21.98 -6.37 -2.02
N PRO A 51 -22.96 -6.34 -2.92
CA PRO A 51 -24.28 -6.94 -2.65
C PRO A 51 -24.27 -8.48 -2.72
N LEU A 52 -23.12 -9.10 -3.02
CA LEU A 52 -22.99 -10.56 -3.04
C LEU A 52 -23.09 -11.14 -1.63
N LYS A 53 -23.77 -12.28 -1.55
CA LYS A 53 -24.08 -12.99 -0.30
C LYS A 53 -23.98 -14.51 -0.42
N GLN A 54 -23.28 -15.02 -1.45
CA GLN A 54 -23.07 -16.46 -1.58
C GLN A 54 -22.10 -16.94 -0.49
N ILE A 55 -21.08 -16.13 -0.18
CA ILE A 55 -20.25 -16.28 1.01
C ILE A 55 -20.86 -15.46 2.13
N ASP A 56 -21.22 -16.12 3.23
CA ASP A 56 -21.91 -15.53 4.38
C ASP A 56 -21.39 -16.07 5.71
N ARG A 57 -21.96 -15.57 6.81
CA ARG A 57 -21.61 -15.98 8.18
C ARG A 57 -21.69 -17.50 8.43
N ALA A 58 -22.57 -18.20 7.74
CA ALA A 58 -22.82 -19.62 7.97
C ALA A 58 -21.82 -20.52 7.22
N ASN A 59 -21.26 -20.05 6.10
CA ASN A 59 -20.42 -20.87 5.23
C ASN A 59 -18.98 -20.37 5.03
N VAL A 60 -18.63 -19.16 5.52
CA VAL A 60 -17.29 -18.58 5.35
C VAL A 60 -16.15 -19.48 5.84
N THR A 61 -16.42 -20.33 6.84
CA THR A 61 -15.46 -21.33 7.35
C THR A 61 -15.05 -22.38 6.32
N GLN A 62 -15.78 -22.50 5.21
CA GLN A 62 -15.53 -23.44 4.11
C GLN A 62 -14.75 -22.80 2.95
N LEU A 63 -14.33 -21.54 3.08
CA LEU A 63 -13.51 -20.87 2.08
C LEU A 63 -12.18 -21.60 1.87
N GLN A 64 -11.86 -21.86 0.61
CA GLN A 64 -10.59 -22.42 0.19
C GLN A 64 -10.00 -21.61 -0.96
N ARG A 65 -8.67 -21.64 -1.10
CA ARG A 65 -8.00 -21.00 -2.22
C ARG A 65 -8.39 -21.67 -3.53
N ALA A 66 -8.97 -20.92 -4.46
CA ALA A 66 -9.39 -21.40 -5.76
C ALA A 66 -8.23 -21.42 -6.77
N TRP A 67 -7.45 -20.33 -6.81
CA TRP A 67 -6.28 -20.19 -7.69
C TRP A 67 -5.27 -19.18 -7.13
N THR A 68 -4.07 -19.22 -7.69
CA THR A 68 -2.97 -18.27 -7.45
C THR A 68 -2.38 -17.85 -8.78
N TYR A 69 -2.11 -16.56 -8.93
CA TYR A 69 -1.29 -16.04 -10.02
C TYR A 69 -0.04 -15.39 -9.44
N GLU A 70 1.12 -16.01 -9.64
CA GLU A 70 2.42 -15.47 -9.21
C GLU A 70 2.99 -14.58 -10.31
N LEU A 71 3.44 -13.37 -9.94
CA LEU A 71 4.13 -12.46 -10.84
C LEU A 71 5.55 -12.97 -11.12
N PRO A 72 6.05 -12.79 -12.35
CA PRO A 72 7.47 -12.99 -12.64
C PRO A 72 8.34 -12.11 -11.73
N SER A 73 9.43 -12.66 -11.21
CA SER A 73 10.39 -11.89 -10.41
C SER A 73 11.00 -10.77 -11.27
N THR A 74 10.69 -9.52 -10.97
CA THR A 74 11.44 -8.38 -11.50
C THR A 74 12.67 -8.13 -10.64
N PRO A 75 13.89 -8.12 -11.22
CA PRO A 75 15.10 -7.72 -10.48
C PRO A 75 14.94 -6.28 -10.00
N SER A 76 14.92 -6.08 -8.69
CA SER A 76 15.01 -4.78 -8.06
C SER A 76 15.64 -4.93 -6.68
N ASN A 77 16.40 -3.92 -6.28
CA ASN A 77 16.94 -3.80 -4.93
C ASN A 77 15.94 -3.12 -3.96
N ASP A 78 14.82 -2.60 -4.48
CA ASP A 78 13.82 -1.85 -3.71
C ASP A 78 12.65 -2.76 -3.27
N ILE A 79 12.23 -2.59 -2.02
CA ILE A 79 11.14 -3.35 -1.41
C ILE A 79 9.88 -2.49 -1.45
N VAL A 80 8.99 -2.78 -2.38
CA VAL A 80 7.74 -2.03 -2.55
C VAL A 80 6.57 -2.91 -2.12
N ALA A 81 5.48 -2.33 -1.61
CA ALA A 81 4.26 -3.06 -1.28
C ALA A 81 3.39 -3.33 -2.52
N PHE A 82 2.79 -4.53 -2.62
CA PHE A 82 1.87 -4.85 -3.72
C PHE A 82 0.45 -4.45 -3.33
N GLU A 83 0.15 -3.15 -3.50
CA GLU A 83 -1.10 -2.51 -3.05
C GLU A 83 -2.25 -2.60 -4.08
N SER A 84 -2.03 -3.32 -5.18
CA SER A 84 -2.95 -3.35 -6.32
C SER A 84 -4.26 -4.07 -5.98
N THR A 85 -5.38 -3.38 -6.19
CA THR A 85 -6.72 -3.97 -6.16
C THR A 85 -7.21 -4.17 -7.59
N PRO A 86 -7.30 -5.41 -8.09
CA PRO A 86 -7.82 -5.67 -9.42
C PRO A 86 -9.25 -5.17 -9.63
N LEU A 87 -9.59 -4.82 -10.88
CA LEU A 87 -10.97 -4.72 -11.33
C LEU A 87 -11.44 -6.06 -11.87
N MET A 88 -12.72 -6.39 -11.73
CA MET A 88 -13.36 -7.49 -12.45
C MET A 88 -14.42 -6.93 -13.38
N VAL A 89 -14.24 -7.12 -14.69
CA VAL A 89 -15.19 -6.73 -15.74
C VAL A 89 -15.26 -7.83 -16.79
N ASP A 90 -16.47 -8.28 -17.15
CA ASP A 90 -16.73 -9.30 -18.17
C ASP A 90 -15.87 -10.57 -17.99
N ASP A 91 -15.85 -11.10 -16.76
CA ASP A 91 -15.13 -12.33 -16.37
C ASP A 91 -13.59 -12.25 -16.53
N ALA A 92 -13.04 -11.04 -16.66
CA ALA A 92 -11.61 -10.76 -16.68
C ALA A 92 -11.20 -9.84 -15.51
N LEU A 93 -10.05 -10.16 -14.91
CA LEU A 93 -9.39 -9.31 -13.94
C LEU A 93 -8.39 -8.38 -14.64
N TYR A 94 -8.29 -7.14 -14.17
CA TYR A 94 -7.34 -6.14 -14.65
C TYR A 94 -6.63 -5.47 -13.49
N PHE A 95 -5.30 -5.43 -13.52
CA PHE A 95 -4.50 -4.79 -12.47
C PHE A 95 -3.14 -4.31 -12.98
N ALA A 96 -2.54 -3.39 -12.24
CA ALA A 96 -1.19 -2.92 -12.49
C ALA A 96 -0.22 -3.44 -11.42
N THR A 97 1.04 -3.63 -11.81
CA THR A 97 2.11 -4.13 -10.94
C THR A 97 3.04 -2.99 -10.52
N GLN A 98 3.86 -3.27 -9.51
CA GLN A 98 4.86 -2.33 -8.98
C GLN A 98 5.95 -2.00 -10.01
N SER A 99 6.16 -2.88 -10.99
CA SER A 99 7.10 -2.68 -12.09
C SER A 99 6.51 -1.91 -13.27
N GLY A 100 5.26 -1.44 -13.17
CA GLY A 100 4.57 -0.66 -14.19
C GLY A 100 3.92 -1.47 -15.31
N GLN A 101 3.76 -2.79 -15.12
CA GLN A 101 3.05 -3.64 -16.07
C GLN A 101 1.54 -3.60 -15.81
N ALA A 102 0.74 -3.67 -16.86
CA ALA A 102 -0.69 -3.95 -16.76
C ALA A 102 -0.95 -5.40 -17.17
N ILE A 103 -1.74 -6.14 -16.41
CA ILE A 103 -1.99 -7.56 -16.62
C ILE A 103 -3.49 -7.82 -16.59
N SER A 104 -3.93 -8.74 -17.46
CA SER A 104 -5.27 -9.31 -17.40
C SER A 104 -5.26 -10.81 -17.19
N LEU A 105 -6.17 -11.30 -16.35
CA LEU A 105 -6.37 -12.72 -16.05
C LEU A 105 -7.82 -13.12 -16.29
N ASP A 106 -8.07 -14.38 -16.64
CA ASP A 106 -9.39 -14.99 -16.52
C ASP A 106 -9.77 -15.05 -15.03
N ALA A 107 -10.92 -14.49 -14.68
CA ALA A 107 -11.30 -14.27 -13.29
C ALA A 107 -11.48 -15.58 -12.52
N GLU A 108 -11.98 -16.63 -13.16
CA GLU A 108 -12.26 -17.89 -12.45
C GLU A 108 -11.05 -18.82 -12.34
N THR A 109 -10.07 -18.70 -13.23
CA THR A 109 -8.92 -19.63 -13.29
C THR A 109 -7.58 -18.99 -12.92
N GLY A 110 -7.50 -17.65 -12.91
CA GLY A 110 -6.24 -16.93 -12.72
C GLY A 110 -5.26 -17.05 -13.91
N LYS A 111 -5.72 -17.58 -15.06
CA LYS A 111 -4.88 -17.72 -16.25
C LYS A 111 -4.67 -16.35 -16.89
N GLN A 112 -3.41 -15.98 -17.16
CA GLN A 112 -3.09 -14.75 -17.89
C GLN A 112 -3.70 -14.74 -19.30
N LEU A 113 -4.46 -13.69 -19.59
CA LEU A 113 -5.03 -13.40 -20.90
C LEU A 113 -4.05 -12.56 -21.73
N TRP A 114 -3.52 -11.49 -21.14
CA TRP A 114 -2.49 -10.64 -21.73
C TRP A 114 -1.68 -9.94 -20.65
N ALA A 115 -0.50 -9.43 -21.03
CA ALA A 115 0.32 -8.54 -20.22
C ALA A 115 0.89 -7.43 -21.13
N PHE A 116 0.84 -6.20 -20.65
CA PHE A 116 1.41 -5.03 -21.30
C PHE A 116 2.55 -4.47 -20.45
N ASP A 117 3.71 -4.28 -21.08
CA ASP A 117 4.90 -3.74 -20.46
C ASP A 117 5.41 -2.53 -21.28
N PRO A 118 5.20 -1.29 -20.81
CA PRO A 118 5.59 -0.09 -21.52
C PRO A 118 7.10 0.19 -21.47
N PHE A 119 7.87 -0.66 -20.79
CA PHE A 119 9.33 -0.63 -20.67
C PHE A 119 9.98 -1.87 -21.30
N SER A 120 9.25 -2.62 -22.13
CA SER A 120 9.82 -3.74 -22.86
C SER A 120 10.94 -3.22 -23.79
N GLY A 121 12.14 -3.81 -23.70
CA GLY A 121 13.29 -3.45 -24.53
C GLY A 121 14.14 -2.27 -24.03
N THR A 122 13.82 -1.65 -22.89
CA THR A 122 14.71 -0.65 -22.25
C THR A 122 15.81 -1.35 -21.45
N ALA A 123 17.07 -0.95 -21.66
CA ALA A 123 18.20 -1.42 -20.84
C ALA A 123 18.27 -0.62 -19.52
N GLY A 124 18.41 -1.30 -18.39
CA GLY A 124 18.56 -0.68 -17.06
C GLY A 124 17.76 -1.39 -15.96
N GLU A 125 18.11 -1.13 -14.70
CA GLU A 125 17.28 -1.53 -13.56
C GLU A 125 16.01 -0.68 -13.52
N ARG A 126 14.84 -1.32 -13.35
CA ARG A 126 13.57 -0.61 -13.16
C ARG A 126 13.41 -0.29 -11.68
N ARG A 127 13.12 0.98 -11.35
CA ARG A 127 12.71 1.36 -10.00
C ARG A 127 11.23 1.00 -9.82
N PRO A 128 10.88 -0.03 -9.02
CA PRO A 128 9.49 -0.31 -8.72
C PRO A 128 8.90 0.83 -7.90
N VAL A 129 7.63 1.13 -8.13
CA VAL A 129 6.87 2.10 -7.34
C VAL A 129 5.55 1.49 -6.91
N VAL A 130 4.96 2.01 -5.84
CA VAL A 130 3.63 1.60 -5.42
C VAL A 130 2.63 1.91 -6.53
N ASN A 131 1.76 0.95 -6.84
CA ASN A 131 0.65 1.14 -7.76
C ASN A 131 -0.58 0.39 -7.22
N ARG A 132 -1.69 1.11 -7.03
CA ARG A 132 -2.92 0.60 -6.39
C ARG A 132 -3.95 0.01 -7.34
N GLY A 133 -3.73 0.10 -8.66
CA GLY A 133 -4.58 -0.57 -9.64
C GLY A 133 -4.82 0.23 -10.91
N VAL A 134 -5.96 -0.06 -11.55
CA VAL A 134 -6.36 0.52 -12.83
C VAL A 134 -7.78 1.06 -12.75
N ALA A 135 -8.19 1.83 -13.76
CA ALA A 135 -9.55 2.29 -13.95
C ALA A 135 -10.15 1.73 -15.24
N TYR A 136 -11.46 1.51 -15.25
CA TYR A 136 -12.21 1.06 -16.42
C TYR A 136 -13.17 2.16 -16.88
N TRP A 137 -13.25 2.34 -18.20
CA TRP A 137 -14.24 3.20 -18.84
C TRP A 137 -14.96 2.44 -19.95
N GLU A 138 -16.26 2.68 -20.07
CA GLU A 138 -17.11 2.18 -21.15
C GLU A 138 -18.05 3.29 -21.61
N GLY A 139 -18.10 3.52 -22.92
CA GLY A 139 -18.93 4.58 -23.48
C GLY A 139 -18.89 4.64 -24.99
N LYS A 140 -19.59 5.62 -25.57
CA LYS A 140 -19.53 5.85 -27.01
C LYS A 140 -18.24 6.60 -27.33
N SER A 141 -17.47 6.11 -28.28
CA SER A 141 -16.25 6.79 -28.74
C SER A 141 -16.29 7.09 -30.22
N GLN A 142 -15.77 8.26 -30.59
CA GLN A 142 -15.47 8.60 -31.98
C GLN A 142 -14.06 8.16 -32.38
N VAL A 143 -13.23 7.79 -31.40
CA VAL A 143 -11.84 7.39 -31.57
C VAL A 143 -11.71 5.92 -31.17
N LYS A 144 -11.46 5.02 -32.13
CA LYS A 144 -11.35 3.57 -31.85
C LYS A 144 -10.13 3.29 -30.97
N CYS A 145 -10.30 2.52 -29.89
CA CYS A 145 -9.18 2.00 -29.09
C CYS A 145 -8.54 0.76 -29.75
N GLY A 146 -9.37 -0.22 -30.14
CA GLY A 146 -8.95 -1.47 -30.78
C GLY A 146 -9.26 -1.55 -32.28
N ASP A 147 -8.97 -2.70 -32.88
CA ASP A 147 -9.17 -2.98 -34.31
C ASP A 147 -10.62 -3.40 -34.66
N GLN A 148 -11.50 -3.58 -33.66
CA GLN A 148 -12.88 -4.02 -33.85
C GLN A 148 -13.88 -2.86 -34.02
N GLU A 149 -14.95 -3.08 -34.77
CA GLU A 149 -16.12 -2.19 -34.77
C GLU A 149 -16.97 -2.49 -33.52
N ILE A 150 -16.88 -1.64 -32.51
CA ILE A 150 -17.64 -1.82 -31.26
C ILE A 150 -18.68 -0.71 -31.12
N ILE A 151 -19.90 -1.08 -30.74
CA ILE A 151 -21.03 -0.17 -30.46
C ILE A 151 -20.77 0.66 -29.19
N ALA A 152 -19.97 0.14 -28.25
CA ALA A 152 -19.47 0.82 -27.06
C ALA A 152 -17.96 0.58 -26.92
N ASP A 153 -17.16 1.64 -26.91
CA ASP A 153 -15.70 1.58 -26.71
C ASP A 153 -15.40 1.35 -25.22
N ARG A 154 -14.32 0.61 -24.95
CA ARG A 154 -13.93 0.18 -23.61
C ARG A 154 -12.44 0.37 -23.43
N ARG A 155 -12.04 0.84 -22.25
CA ARG A 155 -10.64 1.22 -21.98
C ARG A 155 -10.24 0.91 -20.56
N ILE A 156 -9.01 0.44 -20.39
CA ILE A 156 -8.30 0.38 -19.11
C ILE A 156 -7.33 1.55 -19.03
N PHE A 157 -7.37 2.30 -17.94
CA PHE A 157 -6.47 3.41 -17.65
C PHE A 157 -5.57 3.10 -16.46
N TYR A 158 -4.28 3.39 -16.58
CA TYR A 158 -3.35 3.29 -15.46
C TYR A 158 -2.14 4.20 -15.67
N VAL A 159 -1.49 4.57 -14.57
CA VAL A 159 -0.29 5.41 -14.56
C VAL A 159 0.94 4.54 -14.35
N THR A 160 1.97 4.76 -15.16
CA THR A 160 3.25 4.06 -15.07
C THR A 160 4.23 4.78 -14.13
N PRO A 161 5.29 4.10 -13.66
CA PRO A 161 6.32 4.69 -12.80
C PRO A 161 6.98 5.96 -13.35
N ASP A 162 7.04 6.11 -14.68
CA ASP A 162 7.56 7.30 -15.36
C ASP A 162 6.47 8.35 -15.68
N ALA A 163 5.34 8.30 -14.97
CA ALA A 163 4.22 9.23 -15.05
C ALA A 163 3.52 9.31 -16.42
N ARG A 164 3.48 8.21 -17.18
CA ARG A 164 2.62 8.13 -18.37
C ARG A 164 1.26 7.55 -17.99
N LEU A 165 0.19 8.25 -18.36
CA LEU A 165 -1.17 7.70 -18.31
C LEU A 165 -1.43 6.96 -19.63
N PHE A 166 -1.62 5.65 -19.56
CA PHE A 166 -1.97 4.82 -20.71
C PHE A 166 -3.48 4.60 -20.79
N ALA A 167 -3.99 4.47 -22.02
CA ALA A 167 -5.29 3.88 -22.32
C ALA A 167 -5.07 2.57 -23.08
N LEU A 168 -5.57 1.45 -22.56
CA LEU A 168 -5.42 0.12 -23.15
C LEU A 168 -6.75 -0.49 -23.53
N ASP A 169 -6.77 -1.27 -24.61
CA ASP A 169 -7.87 -2.14 -24.98
C ASP A 169 -8.01 -3.30 -23.96
N PRO A 170 -9.14 -3.45 -23.26
CA PRO A 170 -9.32 -4.52 -22.27
C PRO A 170 -9.22 -5.94 -22.85
N ALA A 171 -9.50 -6.14 -24.14
CA ALA A 171 -9.44 -7.46 -24.76
C ALA A 171 -8.01 -7.88 -25.12
N THR A 172 -7.16 -6.92 -25.49
CA THR A 172 -5.85 -7.20 -26.09
C THR A 172 -4.65 -6.67 -25.30
N GLY A 173 -4.87 -5.73 -24.38
CA GLY A 173 -3.83 -5.01 -23.66
C GLY A 173 -3.05 -4.02 -24.54
N LYS A 174 -3.45 -3.79 -25.79
CA LYS A 174 -2.76 -2.88 -26.70
C LYS A 174 -3.13 -1.42 -26.40
N PRO A 175 -2.19 -0.48 -26.49
CA PRO A 175 -2.50 0.93 -26.34
C PRO A 175 -3.51 1.45 -27.38
N CYS A 176 -4.51 2.21 -26.92
CA CYS A 176 -5.50 2.88 -27.75
C CYS A 176 -4.82 4.00 -28.55
N LYS A 177 -4.40 3.75 -29.80
CA LYS A 177 -3.55 4.68 -30.58
C LYS A 177 -4.03 6.13 -30.64
N GLY A 178 -5.35 6.36 -30.59
CA GLY A 178 -5.93 7.71 -30.65
C GLY A 178 -5.92 8.48 -29.32
N PHE A 179 -5.48 7.87 -28.22
CA PHE A 179 -5.30 8.54 -26.93
C PHE A 179 -3.87 9.10 -26.84
N GLY A 180 -3.73 10.42 -26.72
CA GLY A 180 -2.43 11.07 -26.59
C GLY A 180 -1.46 10.73 -27.72
N LYS A 181 -0.22 10.42 -27.34
CA LYS A 181 0.88 10.02 -28.22
C LYS A 181 0.95 8.49 -28.23
N SER A 182 0.34 7.85 -29.24
CA SER A 182 0.36 6.38 -29.42
C SER A 182 -0.23 5.59 -28.23
N GLY A 183 -1.26 6.11 -27.59
CA GLY A 183 -1.97 5.46 -26.48
C GLY A 183 -1.58 5.91 -25.09
N ALA A 184 -0.73 6.93 -24.95
CA ALA A 184 -0.35 7.50 -23.67
C ALA A 184 -0.22 9.04 -23.69
N ILE A 185 -0.43 9.66 -22.54
CA ILE A 185 -0.03 11.05 -22.28
C ILE A 185 1.04 11.10 -21.19
N ASP A 186 1.92 12.09 -21.27
CA ASP A 186 2.91 12.36 -20.23
C ASP A 186 2.30 13.30 -19.18
N LEU A 187 2.11 12.80 -17.96
CA LEU A 187 1.54 13.60 -16.88
C LEU A 187 2.51 14.65 -16.35
N ARG A 188 3.81 14.60 -16.66
CA ARG A 188 4.78 15.63 -16.23
C ARG A 188 4.58 16.95 -16.97
N GLU A 189 4.00 16.93 -18.18
CA GLU A 189 3.80 18.12 -19.00
C GLU A 189 2.95 19.19 -18.27
N GLY A 190 3.53 20.38 -18.12
CA GLY A 190 2.89 21.55 -17.50
C GLY A 190 2.87 21.57 -15.97
N VAL A 191 3.42 20.57 -15.29
CA VAL A 191 3.47 20.51 -13.81
C VAL A 191 4.86 20.19 -13.25
N ALA A 192 5.71 19.50 -14.02
CA ALA A 192 7.05 19.07 -13.59
C ALA A 192 8.16 19.44 -14.57
N SER A 193 7.88 20.23 -15.61
CA SER A 193 8.82 20.52 -16.70
C SER A 193 10.09 21.27 -16.25
N GLU A 194 9.97 22.16 -15.26
CA GLU A 194 11.11 22.87 -14.66
C GLU A 194 11.89 22.01 -13.65
N TRP A 195 11.38 20.81 -13.34
CA TRP A 195 11.89 19.91 -12.31
C TRP A 195 12.07 18.48 -12.86
N PRO A 196 12.86 18.29 -13.93
CA PRO A 196 12.96 17.01 -14.64
C PRO A 196 13.50 15.87 -13.77
N GLU A 197 14.35 16.19 -12.79
CA GLU A 197 14.98 15.23 -11.89
C GLU A 197 14.18 14.94 -10.61
N LEU A 198 13.13 15.72 -10.34
CA LEU A 198 12.29 15.52 -9.14
C LEU A 198 11.13 14.56 -9.41
N GLU A 199 10.69 13.93 -8.32
CA GLU A 199 9.65 12.91 -8.33
C GLU A 199 8.31 13.50 -8.80
N TYR A 200 7.70 12.81 -9.75
CA TYR A 200 6.31 13.05 -10.14
C TYR A 200 5.77 11.73 -10.66
N GLY A 201 4.64 11.29 -10.12
CA GLY A 201 3.94 10.08 -10.51
C GLY A 201 2.49 10.10 -10.05
N ASP A 202 1.82 8.96 -10.11
CA ASP A 202 0.54 8.73 -9.44
C ASP A 202 0.53 7.28 -8.94
N THR A 203 0.34 7.10 -7.64
CA THR A 203 0.34 5.77 -7.01
C THR A 203 -1.07 5.16 -7.00
N SER A 204 -2.10 5.96 -7.25
CA SER A 204 -3.51 5.56 -7.23
C SER A 204 -4.08 5.42 -8.65
N PRO A 205 -5.12 4.58 -8.87
CA PRO A 205 -5.82 4.56 -10.13
C PRO A 205 -6.54 5.90 -10.35
N PRO A 206 -6.63 6.39 -11.61
CA PRO A 206 -7.36 7.62 -11.89
C PRO A 206 -8.87 7.41 -11.69
N ALA A 207 -9.60 8.49 -11.40
CA ALA A 207 -11.05 8.46 -11.29
C ALA A 207 -11.72 8.68 -12.65
N ILE A 208 -12.86 8.04 -12.89
CA ILE A 208 -13.64 8.18 -14.13
C ILE A 208 -14.93 8.94 -13.85
N TYR A 209 -15.20 9.99 -14.63
CA TYR A 209 -16.48 10.69 -14.64
C TYR A 209 -16.91 10.98 -16.07
N LYS A 210 -17.98 10.33 -16.55
CA LYS A 210 -18.45 10.42 -17.94
C LYS A 210 -17.28 10.15 -18.91
N ASP A 211 -16.90 11.13 -19.73
CA ASP A 211 -15.80 11.06 -20.69
C ASP A 211 -14.50 11.69 -20.18
N LEU A 212 -14.34 11.78 -18.85
CA LEU A 212 -13.14 12.30 -18.18
C LEU A 212 -12.41 11.23 -17.39
N VAL A 213 -11.08 11.22 -17.52
CA VAL A 213 -10.14 10.53 -16.64
C VAL A 213 -9.43 11.59 -15.79
N ILE A 214 -9.59 11.51 -14.47
CA ILE A 214 -9.12 12.49 -13.49
C ILE A 214 -7.95 11.88 -12.73
N THR A 215 -6.80 12.53 -12.77
CA THR A 215 -5.55 12.07 -12.13
C THR A 215 -5.20 12.95 -10.94
N GLY A 216 -4.73 12.30 -9.88
CA GLY A 216 -4.05 12.98 -8.78
C GLY A 216 -2.57 13.13 -9.09
N SER A 217 -1.74 13.03 -8.06
CA SER A 217 -0.28 12.90 -8.19
C SER A 217 0.38 12.48 -6.89
N ALA A 218 1.53 11.83 -6.99
CA ALA A 218 2.56 11.72 -5.96
C ALA A 218 3.75 12.61 -6.38
N VAL A 219 4.22 13.45 -5.46
CA VAL A 219 5.37 14.35 -5.62
C VAL A 219 6.36 14.09 -4.49
N GLN A 220 7.55 14.69 -4.54
CA GLN A 220 8.55 14.52 -3.49
C GLN A 220 8.14 15.22 -2.19
N GLU A 221 8.43 14.57 -1.07
CA GLU A 221 8.30 15.16 0.29
C GLU A 221 9.45 16.13 0.62
N PHE A 222 10.60 15.97 -0.05
CA PHE A 222 11.77 16.84 0.08
C PHE A 222 12.55 16.92 -1.25
N PRO A 223 13.08 18.09 -1.64
CA PRO A 223 12.93 19.40 -1.00
C PRO A 223 11.53 19.98 -1.16
N SER A 224 11.26 21.05 -0.42
CA SER A 224 9.96 21.68 -0.32
C SER A 224 9.46 22.34 -1.62
N LYS A 225 10.37 22.67 -2.53
CA LYS A 225 10.09 23.20 -3.87
C LYS A 225 10.20 22.12 -4.93
N GLY A 226 9.27 22.10 -5.88
CA GLY A 226 9.32 21.19 -7.02
C GLY A 226 8.04 21.13 -7.86
N PRO A 227 7.75 19.96 -8.48
CA PRO A 227 6.54 19.73 -9.26
C PRO A 227 5.25 20.10 -8.54
N SER A 228 4.29 20.60 -9.31
CA SER A 228 2.97 20.96 -8.80
C SER A 228 2.08 19.72 -8.62
N GLY A 229 1.47 19.58 -7.43
CA GLY A 229 0.48 18.54 -7.11
C GLY A 229 -0.92 18.71 -7.73
N ALA A 230 -1.05 19.52 -8.78
CA ALA A 230 -2.34 19.92 -9.35
C ALA A 230 -3.14 18.72 -9.90
N VAL A 231 -4.43 18.68 -9.53
CA VAL A 231 -5.37 17.67 -10.03
C VAL A 231 -5.86 18.06 -11.42
N ARG A 232 -5.89 17.09 -12.34
CA ARG A 232 -6.19 17.34 -13.76
C ARG A 232 -7.17 16.32 -14.32
N ALA A 233 -8.03 16.77 -15.21
CA ALA A 233 -8.92 15.89 -15.97
C ALA A 233 -8.60 15.95 -17.46
N PHE A 234 -8.57 14.76 -18.06
CA PHE A 234 -8.31 14.57 -19.48
C PHE A 234 -9.50 13.89 -20.14
N ASN A 235 -9.74 14.18 -21.40
CA ASN A 235 -10.74 13.47 -22.18
C ASN A 235 -10.30 12.01 -22.40
N VAL A 236 -11.13 11.05 -22.00
CA VAL A 236 -10.83 9.60 -22.07
C VAL A 236 -10.52 9.11 -23.49
N GLN A 237 -11.05 9.78 -24.51
CA GLN A 237 -10.89 9.36 -25.90
C GLN A 237 -9.56 9.81 -26.49
N THR A 238 -9.18 11.05 -26.22
CA THR A 238 -8.10 11.77 -26.91
C THR A 238 -6.89 12.08 -26.03
N GLY A 239 -7.03 12.05 -24.70
CA GLY A 239 -5.99 12.46 -23.76
C GLY A 239 -5.80 13.98 -23.65
N LYS A 240 -6.65 14.78 -24.28
CA LYS A 240 -6.58 16.26 -24.17
C LYS A 240 -6.97 16.71 -22.76
N LEU A 241 -6.18 17.60 -22.18
CA LEU A 241 -6.51 18.27 -20.92
C LEU A 241 -7.83 19.06 -21.07
N VAL A 242 -8.76 18.86 -20.15
CA VAL A 242 -10.06 19.52 -20.10
C VAL A 242 -10.08 20.59 -19.02
N TRP A 243 -9.62 20.26 -17.82
CA TRP A 243 -9.48 21.21 -16.72
C TRP A 243 -8.32 20.84 -15.80
N ARG A 244 -7.84 21.84 -15.06
CA ARG A 244 -6.79 21.75 -14.03
C ARG A 244 -7.29 22.50 -12.80
N PHE A 245 -7.05 21.93 -11.63
CA PHE A 245 -7.24 22.59 -10.34
C PHE A 245 -5.89 22.67 -9.63
N ASP A 246 -5.40 23.88 -9.42
CA ASP A 246 -4.18 24.14 -8.67
C ASP A 246 -4.47 24.07 -7.16
N THR A 247 -3.88 23.09 -6.48
CA THR A 247 -4.05 22.87 -5.02
C THR A 247 -3.22 23.85 -4.18
N VAL A 248 -2.20 24.46 -4.78
CA VAL A 248 -1.54 25.67 -4.29
C VAL A 248 -2.03 26.86 -5.12
N PRO A 249 -2.93 27.71 -4.57
CA PRO A 249 -3.56 28.79 -5.32
C PRO A 249 -2.56 29.88 -5.74
N LYS A 250 -2.64 30.28 -7.00
CA LYS A 250 -1.86 31.38 -7.58
C LYS A 250 -2.47 32.74 -7.24
N PRO A 251 -1.72 33.85 -7.42
CA PRO A 251 -2.27 35.19 -7.24
C PRO A 251 -3.58 35.41 -8.00
N GLY A 252 -4.63 35.80 -7.25
CA GLY A 252 -5.98 36.02 -7.78
C GLY A 252 -6.92 34.81 -7.66
N GLU A 253 -6.43 33.65 -7.24
CA GLU A 253 -7.24 32.45 -6.95
C GLU A 253 -7.67 32.42 -5.47
N PHE A 254 -8.78 31.73 -5.20
CA PHE A 254 -9.28 31.56 -3.84
C PHE A 254 -8.27 30.78 -2.98
N GLY A 255 -7.98 31.26 -1.77
CA GLY A 255 -7.05 30.63 -0.83
C GLY A 255 -5.60 31.10 -0.97
N HIS A 256 -5.27 31.90 -1.99
CA HIS A 256 -3.91 32.44 -2.18
C HIS A 256 -3.44 33.30 -0.99
N ASP A 257 -4.36 34.06 -0.41
CA ASP A 257 -4.14 34.93 0.75
C ASP A 257 -3.77 34.16 2.04
N THR A 258 -3.94 32.84 2.04
CA THR A 258 -3.52 31.98 3.15
C THR A 258 -2.03 31.60 3.14
N TRP A 259 -1.30 31.99 2.10
CA TRP A 259 0.15 31.79 1.99
C TRP A 259 0.87 33.13 2.18
N GLU A 260 1.68 33.24 3.22
CA GLU A 260 2.46 34.45 3.44
C GLU A 260 3.64 34.56 2.46
N GLY A 261 3.80 35.74 1.85
CA GLY A 261 4.93 36.04 0.97
C GLY A 261 5.03 35.08 -0.21
N ASP A 262 6.21 34.48 -0.39
CA ASP A 262 6.50 33.55 -1.48
C ASP A 262 6.28 32.07 -1.09
N GLY A 263 5.61 31.78 0.03
CA GLY A 263 5.43 30.40 0.53
C GLY A 263 4.69 29.47 -0.44
N TRP A 264 3.87 30.02 -1.33
CA TRP A 264 3.14 29.30 -2.38
C TRP A 264 4.00 29.00 -3.62
N LYS A 265 5.09 29.74 -3.83
CA LYS A 265 5.80 29.74 -5.10
C LYS A 265 6.64 28.47 -5.26
N ASP A 266 6.41 27.75 -6.36
CA ASP A 266 7.07 26.49 -6.70
C ASP A 266 6.92 25.41 -5.62
N ARG A 267 5.89 25.51 -4.77
CA ARG A 267 5.62 24.61 -3.65
C ARG A 267 5.25 23.20 -4.14
N SER A 268 5.94 22.19 -3.60
CA SER A 268 5.59 20.78 -3.72
C SER A 268 4.64 20.35 -2.59
N GLY A 269 4.22 19.08 -2.62
CA GLY A 269 3.18 18.55 -1.76
C GLY A 269 1.81 19.05 -2.21
N THR A 270 0.86 19.15 -1.27
CA THR A 270 -0.55 19.52 -1.50
C THR A 270 -1.17 18.71 -2.65
N ASN A 271 -0.74 17.47 -2.79
CA ASN A 271 -1.11 16.58 -3.88
C ASN A 271 -2.20 15.60 -3.43
N ALA A 272 -2.98 15.09 -4.37
CA ALA A 272 -3.92 14.00 -4.13
C ALA A 272 -3.25 12.69 -4.56
N TRP A 273 -2.46 12.06 -3.69
CA TRP A 273 -1.85 10.76 -3.97
C TRP A 273 -2.75 9.58 -3.61
N GLY A 274 -3.75 9.80 -2.74
CA GLY A 274 -4.81 8.86 -2.43
C GLY A 274 -5.85 8.74 -3.55
N PRO A 275 -6.67 7.67 -3.58
CA PRO A 275 -7.72 7.53 -4.59
C PRO A 275 -8.80 8.62 -4.46
N ILE A 276 -9.30 9.09 -5.60
CA ILE A 276 -10.30 10.16 -5.70
C ILE A 276 -11.72 9.55 -5.80
N SER A 277 -12.71 10.21 -5.18
CA SER A 277 -14.11 9.79 -5.25
C SER A 277 -14.95 10.67 -6.15
N VAL A 278 -15.96 10.08 -6.79
CA VAL A 278 -16.85 10.75 -7.75
C VAL A 278 -18.30 10.51 -7.36
N ASP A 279 -19.05 11.60 -7.17
CA ASP A 279 -20.51 11.57 -7.14
C ASP A 279 -21.03 11.78 -8.56
N VAL A 280 -21.32 10.68 -9.24
CA VAL A 280 -21.78 10.69 -10.63
C VAL A 280 -23.12 11.41 -10.77
N GLU A 281 -24.02 11.22 -9.80
CA GLU A 281 -25.37 11.77 -9.78
C GLU A 281 -25.36 13.30 -9.71
N ASN A 282 -24.55 13.86 -8.81
CA ASN A 282 -24.47 15.32 -8.60
C ASN A 282 -23.36 16.00 -9.42
N GLY A 283 -22.58 15.23 -10.16
CA GLY A 283 -21.47 15.73 -10.98
C GLY A 283 -20.36 16.37 -10.15
N MET A 284 -19.97 15.71 -9.06
CA MET A 284 -18.94 16.21 -8.14
C MET A 284 -17.79 15.22 -8.01
N VAL A 285 -16.60 15.75 -7.73
CA VAL A 285 -15.38 14.99 -7.45
C VAL A 285 -14.80 15.46 -6.11
N PHE A 286 -14.31 14.53 -5.30
CA PHE A 286 -13.81 14.76 -3.95
C PHE A 286 -12.34 14.38 -3.88
N LEU A 287 -11.51 15.35 -3.52
CA LEU A 287 -10.06 15.26 -3.51
C LEU A 287 -9.56 15.22 -2.06
N PRO A 288 -8.89 14.14 -1.63
CA PRO A 288 -8.21 14.10 -0.34
C PRO A 288 -6.80 14.68 -0.54
N VAL A 289 -6.61 15.96 -0.20
CA VAL A 289 -5.36 16.69 -0.46
C VAL A 289 -4.36 16.50 0.68
N GLY A 290 -3.12 16.15 0.34
CA GLY A 290 -2.01 15.94 1.27
C GLY A 290 -1.39 17.22 1.83
N SER A 291 -0.32 17.04 2.61
CA SER A 291 0.40 18.12 3.30
C SER A 291 1.26 18.95 2.33
N PRO A 292 1.52 20.24 2.61
CA PRO A 292 2.53 20.99 1.88
C PRO A 292 3.95 20.54 2.26
N SER A 293 4.78 20.25 1.25
CA SER A 293 6.18 19.91 1.50
C SER A 293 6.98 21.16 1.87
N TYR A 294 8.00 21.11 2.72
CA TYR A 294 8.45 19.95 3.49
C TYR A 294 7.53 19.70 4.69
N ASP A 295 7.19 18.44 4.93
CA ASP A 295 6.04 18.06 5.76
C ASP A 295 6.33 18.20 7.27
N PHE A 296 7.60 18.31 7.66
CA PHE A 296 8.03 18.40 9.07
C PHE A 296 8.57 19.78 9.49
N TYR A 297 8.63 20.74 8.56
CA TYR A 297 9.13 22.09 8.87
C TYR A 297 8.37 23.16 8.09
N GLY A 298 7.73 24.10 8.79
CA GLY A 298 6.81 25.09 8.21
C GLY A 298 7.35 26.52 8.05
N ALA A 299 8.65 26.77 8.27
CA ALA A 299 9.17 28.14 8.36
C ALA A 299 9.12 28.95 7.06
N ASP A 300 9.18 28.27 5.91
CA ASP A 300 9.18 28.86 4.58
C ASP A 300 7.77 29.02 3.97
N ARG A 301 6.73 28.53 4.66
CA ARG A 301 5.33 28.50 4.20
C ARG A 301 4.31 28.93 5.26
N LYS A 302 4.56 30.08 5.88
CA LYS A 302 3.70 30.62 6.94
C LYS A 302 2.27 30.91 6.43
N GLY A 303 1.31 30.81 7.34
CA GLY A 303 -0.11 30.95 7.05
C GLY A 303 -0.85 29.60 7.06
N GLU A 304 -2.15 29.62 6.78
CA GLU A 304 -3.00 28.43 6.82
C GLU A 304 -2.68 27.43 5.68
N GLY A 305 -2.19 27.93 4.54
CA GLY A 305 -1.65 27.09 3.46
C GLY A 305 -2.70 26.31 2.67
N LEU A 306 -3.86 26.90 2.36
CA LEU A 306 -4.91 26.24 1.59
C LEU A 306 -4.42 25.90 0.17
N PHE A 307 -4.67 24.72 -0.38
CA PHE A 307 -5.58 23.66 0.09
C PHE A 307 -4.87 22.46 0.75
N GLY A 308 -3.71 22.65 1.37
CA GLY A 308 -3.02 21.58 2.10
C GLY A 308 -3.91 20.91 3.15
N ASN A 309 -3.79 19.60 3.31
CA ASN A 309 -4.55 18.76 4.27
C ASN A 309 -6.07 19.02 4.23
N SER A 310 -6.63 19.22 3.04
CA SER A 310 -8.05 19.58 2.85
C SER A 310 -8.84 18.51 2.10
N LEU A 311 -10.08 18.29 2.52
CA LEU A 311 -11.08 17.64 1.68
C LEU A 311 -11.69 18.69 0.75
N VAL A 312 -11.44 18.56 -0.56
CA VAL A 312 -11.90 19.53 -1.57
C VAL A 312 -12.96 18.90 -2.47
N ALA A 313 -14.09 19.57 -2.64
CA ALA A 313 -15.16 19.16 -3.54
C ALA A 313 -15.23 20.09 -4.76
N LEU A 314 -15.09 19.52 -5.96
CA LEU A 314 -15.15 20.24 -7.24
C LEU A 314 -16.32 19.76 -8.08
N LYS A 315 -16.76 20.60 -9.03
CA LYS A 315 -17.57 20.15 -10.17
C LYS A 315 -16.71 19.27 -11.08
N ALA A 316 -17.15 18.03 -11.29
CA ALA A 316 -16.34 17.03 -11.99
C ALA A 316 -16.12 17.34 -13.48
N ASP A 317 -17.03 18.09 -14.10
CA ASP A 317 -16.96 18.48 -15.51
C ASP A 317 -16.02 19.66 -15.80
N THR A 318 -15.81 20.53 -14.81
CA THR A 318 -15.17 21.84 -15.00
C THR A 318 -14.01 22.11 -14.06
N GLY A 319 -13.83 21.30 -13.00
CA GLY A 319 -12.82 21.51 -11.97
C GLY A 319 -13.09 22.70 -11.05
N LYS A 320 -14.28 23.31 -11.13
CA LYS A 320 -14.63 24.48 -10.30
C LYS A 320 -14.88 24.07 -8.85
N LEU A 321 -14.28 24.82 -7.92
CA LEU A 321 -14.50 24.66 -6.48
C LEU A 321 -15.99 24.80 -6.12
N VAL A 322 -16.51 23.84 -5.37
CA VAL A 322 -17.84 23.89 -4.75
C VAL A 322 -17.71 24.24 -3.27
N TRP A 323 -16.93 23.45 -2.54
CA TRP A 323 -16.61 23.67 -1.13
C TRP A 323 -15.29 22.97 -0.78
N HIS A 324 -14.68 23.35 0.34
CA HIS A 324 -13.56 22.63 0.93
C HIS A 324 -13.66 22.68 2.46
N TYR A 325 -12.95 21.78 3.13
CA TYR A 325 -12.71 21.82 4.57
C TYR A 325 -11.26 21.42 4.84
N GLN A 326 -10.48 22.28 5.50
CA GLN A 326 -9.12 21.96 5.91
C GLN A 326 -9.14 21.17 7.22
N ILE A 327 -8.60 19.95 7.20
CA ILE A 327 -8.63 19.00 8.31
C ILE A 327 -7.45 19.19 9.26
N VAL A 328 -6.28 19.57 8.74
CA VAL A 328 -5.10 19.93 9.54
C VAL A 328 -4.63 21.31 9.11
N HIS A 329 -4.58 22.25 10.05
CA HIS A 329 -4.11 23.61 9.78
C HIS A 329 -2.58 23.66 9.86
N HIS A 330 -1.94 24.25 8.84
CA HIS A 330 -0.48 24.43 8.81
C HIS A 330 0.29 23.16 9.24
N ASP A 331 0.08 22.06 8.53
CA ASP A 331 0.62 20.76 8.90
C ASP A 331 2.15 20.77 8.99
N ILE A 332 2.69 20.18 10.06
CA ILE A 332 4.14 19.97 10.29
C ILE A 332 4.41 18.54 10.81
N TRP A 333 3.49 17.61 10.54
CA TRP A 333 3.46 16.26 11.09
C TRP A 333 3.31 15.16 10.03
N ASP A 334 3.26 15.49 8.74
CA ASP A 334 2.93 14.52 7.68
C ASP A 334 1.54 13.87 7.91
N TYR A 335 0.54 14.68 8.25
CA TYR A 335 -0.85 14.24 8.39
C TYR A 335 -1.66 14.45 7.11
N ASP A 336 -1.15 13.88 6.02
CA ASP A 336 -1.91 13.73 4.77
C ASP A 336 -3.34 13.24 4.97
N LEU A 337 -4.15 13.51 3.96
CA LEU A 337 -5.43 12.84 3.71
C LEU A 337 -5.20 11.78 2.62
N PRO A 338 -4.77 10.56 2.98
CA PRO A 338 -4.43 9.56 1.97
C PRO A 338 -5.63 8.71 1.54
N ALA A 339 -6.71 8.72 2.34
CA ALA A 339 -7.84 7.82 2.17
C ALA A 339 -8.75 8.28 1.04
N GLN A 340 -9.38 7.32 0.36
CA GLN A 340 -10.47 7.65 -0.55
C GLN A 340 -11.68 8.20 0.23
N PRO A 341 -12.21 9.39 -0.09
CA PRO A 341 -13.40 9.91 0.56
C PRO A 341 -14.60 8.99 0.32
N VAL A 342 -15.27 8.51 1.37
CA VAL A 342 -16.36 7.54 1.24
C VAL A 342 -17.70 8.25 1.10
N LEU A 343 -18.34 8.14 -0.07
CA LEU A 343 -19.64 8.71 -0.35
C LEU A 343 -20.75 7.74 0.06
N MET A 344 -21.60 8.16 0.99
CA MET A 344 -22.70 7.34 1.47
C MET A 344 -23.96 8.16 1.77
N THR A 345 -24.96 7.48 2.31
CA THR A 345 -26.16 8.11 2.87
C THR A 345 -26.16 7.88 4.37
N VAL A 346 -26.24 8.96 5.15
CA VAL A 346 -26.41 8.91 6.61
C VAL A 346 -27.88 9.15 6.93
N ARG A 347 -28.46 8.31 7.79
CA ARG A 347 -29.86 8.40 8.20
C ARG A 347 -29.97 8.98 9.61
N ARG A 348 -30.60 10.16 9.76
CA ARG A 348 -30.84 10.79 11.06
C ARG A 348 -32.30 11.18 11.21
N THR A 349 -32.94 10.68 12.26
CA THR A 349 -34.32 11.06 12.63
C THR A 349 -35.27 11.13 11.42
N GLY A 350 -35.27 10.08 10.59
CA GLY A 350 -36.11 9.98 9.39
C GLY A 350 -35.66 10.78 8.16
N THR A 351 -34.51 11.48 8.22
CA THR A 351 -33.91 12.21 7.10
C THR A 351 -32.74 11.43 6.53
N GLU A 352 -32.69 11.28 5.21
CA GLU A 352 -31.53 10.77 4.49
C GLU A 352 -30.65 11.93 4.03
N ILE A 353 -29.38 11.90 4.44
CA ILE A 353 -28.41 12.96 4.17
C ILE A 353 -27.33 12.40 3.25
N PRO A 354 -27.11 12.97 2.05
CA PRO A 354 -25.98 12.59 1.21
C PRO A 354 -24.68 13.04 1.89
N ALA A 355 -23.85 12.08 2.26
CA ALA A 355 -22.70 12.33 3.12
C ALA A 355 -21.39 11.88 2.48
N VAL A 356 -20.29 12.47 2.93
CA VAL A 356 -18.91 12.04 2.66
C VAL A 356 -18.19 11.86 3.99
N ALA A 357 -17.47 10.74 4.15
CA ALA A 357 -16.61 10.48 5.30
C ALA A 357 -15.15 10.46 4.86
N GLU A 358 -14.32 11.18 5.59
CA GLU A 358 -12.87 11.19 5.44
C GLU A 358 -12.24 10.55 6.68
N VAL A 359 -11.56 9.42 6.51
CA VAL A 359 -10.76 8.77 7.56
C VAL A 359 -9.31 9.19 7.39
N THR A 360 -8.62 9.52 8.48
CA THR A 360 -7.41 10.34 8.39
C THR A 360 -6.23 9.77 9.19
N LYS A 361 -5.01 10.20 8.85
CA LYS A 361 -3.79 9.83 9.60
C LYS A 361 -3.88 10.26 11.07
N THR A 362 -4.64 11.31 11.38
CA THR A 362 -4.87 11.75 12.77
C THR A 362 -5.70 10.77 13.62
N GLY A 363 -6.26 9.73 13.02
CA GLY A 363 -7.10 8.73 13.71
C GLY A 363 -8.56 9.17 13.87
N PHE A 364 -8.93 10.33 13.32
CA PHE A 364 -10.30 10.83 13.32
C PHE A 364 -11.06 10.44 12.05
N VAL A 365 -12.39 10.50 12.15
CA VAL A 365 -13.31 10.45 11.01
C VAL A 365 -14.08 11.75 10.95
N PHE A 366 -13.95 12.46 9.83
CA PHE A 366 -14.72 13.65 9.54
C PHE A 366 -15.89 13.30 8.63
N VAL A 367 -17.10 13.77 8.95
CA VAL A 367 -18.31 13.46 8.17
C VAL A 367 -19.02 14.75 7.80
N PHE A 368 -19.22 14.97 6.50
CA PHE A 368 -19.85 16.17 5.96
C PHE A 368 -21.06 15.81 5.10
N ASP A 369 -22.03 16.72 5.02
CA ASP A 369 -22.96 16.75 3.90
C ASP A 369 -22.15 16.97 2.61
N ARG A 370 -22.18 15.99 1.70
CA ARG A 370 -21.27 16.00 0.54
C ARG A 370 -21.61 17.07 -0.49
N LEU A 371 -22.81 17.63 -0.46
CA LEU A 371 -23.23 18.68 -1.40
C LEU A 371 -22.84 20.07 -0.90
N THR A 372 -22.76 20.26 0.43
CA THR A 372 -22.59 21.59 1.04
C THR A 372 -21.32 21.75 1.87
N GLY A 373 -20.63 20.66 2.22
CA GLY A 373 -19.44 20.70 3.09
C GLY A 373 -19.76 20.93 4.57
N LYS A 374 -21.04 20.96 4.96
CA LYS A 374 -21.43 21.19 6.36
C LYS A 374 -21.11 19.96 7.21
N PRO A 375 -20.41 20.10 8.35
CA PRO A 375 -20.17 18.98 9.25
C PRO A 375 -21.47 18.37 9.74
N LEU A 376 -21.58 17.04 9.71
CA LEU A 376 -22.72 16.33 10.29
C LEU A 376 -22.53 16.16 11.81
N PHE A 377 -21.30 16.07 12.28
CA PHE A 377 -20.99 16.03 13.71
C PHE A 377 -20.25 17.31 14.12
N PRO A 378 -20.38 17.75 15.39
CA PRO A 378 -19.65 18.93 15.86
C PRO A 378 -18.13 18.72 15.74
N ILE A 379 -17.44 19.77 15.31
CA ILE A 379 -15.98 19.85 15.26
C ILE A 379 -15.58 21.05 16.13
N GLU A 380 -14.65 20.83 17.05
CA GLU A 380 -14.14 21.86 17.95
C GLU A 380 -12.72 22.27 17.55
N GLU A 381 -12.46 23.57 17.50
CA GLU A 381 -11.10 24.10 17.44
C GLU A 381 -10.46 24.03 18.83
N ARG A 382 -9.36 23.28 18.96
CA ARG A 382 -8.64 23.14 20.23
C ARG A 382 -7.24 23.74 20.15
N PRO A 383 -6.80 24.53 21.15
CA PRO A 383 -5.45 25.05 21.19
C PRO A 383 -4.39 23.95 21.15
N VAL A 384 -3.34 24.16 20.36
CA VAL A 384 -2.17 23.26 20.28
C VAL A 384 -0.88 24.00 20.62
N PRO A 385 0.18 23.31 21.06
CA PRO A 385 1.45 23.95 21.41
C PRO A 385 2.10 24.66 20.22
N ARG A 386 2.85 25.73 20.50
CA ARG A 386 3.67 26.44 19.51
C ARG A 386 5.03 25.78 19.38
N SER A 387 5.57 25.72 18.15
CA SER A 387 6.92 25.24 17.90
C SER A 387 7.98 26.13 18.57
N GLN A 388 9.07 25.49 18.99
CA GLN A 388 10.27 26.14 19.52
C GLN A 388 11.44 26.08 18.52
N VAL A 389 11.26 25.43 17.36
CA VAL A 389 12.27 25.37 16.31
C VAL A 389 12.42 26.77 15.69
N PRO A 390 13.65 27.30 15.56
CA PRO A 390 13.86 28.64 15.02
C PRO A 390 13.20 28.85 13.65
N GLY A 391 12.50 29.98 13.50
CA GLY A 391 11.85 30.40 12.25
C GLY A 391 10.49 29.76 11.96
N GLU A 392 10.17 28.61 12.58
CA GLU A 392 8.95 27.86 12.32
C GLU A 392 7.68 28.59 12.79
N ALA A 393 6.62 28.49 11.98
CA ALA A 393 5.28 28.91 12.34
C ALA A 393 4.44 27.69 12.75
N THR A 394 3.40 27.93 13.55
CA THR A 394 2.38 26.94 13.87
C THR A 394 1.02 27.62 13.86
N TRP A 395 -0.04 26.85 13.58
CA TRP A 395 -1.41 27.34 13.76
C TRP A 395 -1.82 27.27 15.23
N PRO A 396 -2.60 28.23 15.77
CA PRO A 396 -2.94 28.26 17.20
C PRO A 396 -3.91 27.16 17.63
N THR A 397 -4.72 26.62 16.73
CA THR A 397 -5.71 25.57 17.03
C THR A 397 -5.66 24.44 16.01
N GLN A 398 -6.34 23.33 16.30
CA GLN A 398 -6.60 22.27 15.33
C GLN A 398 -8.06 21.78 15.43
N PRO A 399 -8.66 21.26 14.35
CA PRO A 399 -10.01 20.71 14.37
C PRO A 399 -10.07 19.34 15.05
N PHE A 400 -11.01 19.15 15.98
CA PHE A 400 -11.30 17.88 16.64
C PHE A 400 -12.77 17.50 16.47
N PRO A 401 -13.10 16.49 15.65
CA PRO A 401 -14.47 16.00 15.57
C PRO A 401 -14.85 15.31 16.88
N LEU A 402 -16.04 15.62 17.40
CA LEU A 402 -16.55 15.02 18.64
C LEU A 402 -17.14 13.63 18.42
N LYS A 403 -17.58 13.35 17.20
CA LYS A 403 -18.18 12.07 16.83
C LYS A 403 -17.79 11.67 15.38
N PRO A 404 -17.43 10.40 15.16
CA PRO A 404 -17.04 9.44 16.19
C PRO A 404 -15.83 9.93 17.01
N PRO A 405 -15.63 9.42 18.25
CA PRO A 405 -14.38 9.66 18.95
C PRO A 405 -13.19 9.10 18.14
N ALA A 406 -11.97 9.49 18.49
CA ALA A 406 -10.75 9.00 17.84
C ALA A 406 -10.75 7.46 17.78
N LEU A 407 -10.46 6.91 16.60
CA LEU A 407 -10.41 5.45 16.37
C LEU A 407 -8.99 4.88 16.58
N ALA A 408 -7.99 5.75 16.62
CA ALA A 408 -6.61 5.42 16.95
C ALA A 408 -6.15 6.22 18.16
N ARG A 409 -5.05 5.78 18.77
CA ARG A 409 -4.47 6.48 19.93
C ARG A 409 -3.85 7.83 19.52
N ILE A 410 -4.29 8.91 20.18
CA ILE A 410 -3.84 10.30 19.91
C ILE A 410 -2.91 10.88 20.99
N SER A 411 -2.62 10.10 22.02
CA SER A 411 -1.63 10.45 23.05
C SER A 411 -1.13 9.19 23.76
N VAL A 412 0.10 9.23 24.28
CA VAL A 412 0.66 8.20 25.16
C VAL A 412 1.26 8.86 26.38
N THR A 413 0.82 8.44 27.55
CA THR A 413 1.40 8.80 28.85
C THR A 413 2.36 7.72 29.34
N ARG A 414 3.13 8.04 30.38
CA ARG A 414 4.08 7.10 30.99
C ARG A 414 3.41 5.83 31.54
N ASP A 415 2.17 5.95 32.02
CA ASP A 415 1.41 4.82 32.58
C ASP A 415 0.87 3.88 31.50
N GLU A 416 0.77 4.37 30.26
CA GLU A 416 0.31 3.62 29.09
C GLU A 416 1.45 2.92 28.34
N ILE A 417 2.67 2.96 28.88
CA ILE A 417 3.76 2.12 28.36
C ILE A 417 3.42 0.64 28.57
N THR A 418 3.72 -0.15 27.56
CA THR A 418 3.45 -1.59 27.49
C THR A 418 3.86 -2.32 28.77
N THR A 419 3.01 -3.27 29.18
CA THR A 419 3.32 -4.27 30.22
C THR A 419 3.26 -5.69 29.67
N VAL A 420 3.21 -5.83 28.33
CA VAL A 420 3.08 -7.11 27.64
C VAL A 420 4.23 -8.06 28.00
N THR A 421 5.46 -7.52 28.07
CA THR A 421 6.62 -8.21 28.66
C THR A 421 7.39 -7.26 29.58
N PRO A 422 8.02 -7.77 30.66
CA PRO A 422 8.90 -6.98 31.51
C PRO A 422 10.07 -6.35 30.74
N GLU A 423 10.60 -7.07 29.75
CA GLU A 423 11.72 -6.63 28.91
C GLU A 423 11.32 -5.43 28.05
N SER A 424 10.17 -5.51 27.37
CA SER A 424 9.64 -4.43 26.53
C SER A 424 9.35 -3.19 27.36
N ARG A 425 8.69 -3.35 28.53
CA ARG A 425 8.43 -2.24 29.45
C ARG A 425 9.72 -1.54 29.87
N LYS A 426 10.73 -2.31 30.26
CA LYS A 426 12.03 -1.78 30.68
C LYS A 426 12.70 -1.01 29.54
N TYR A 427 12.75 -1.59 28.34
CA TYR A 427 13.30 -0.95 27.15
C TYR A 427 12.59 0.37 26.88
N CYS A 428 11.26 0.36 26.74
CA CYS A 428 10.49 1.54 26.37
C CYS A 428 10.60 2.67 27.40
N LEU A 429 10.59 2.37 28.70
CA LEU A 429 10.77 3.39 29.74
C LEU A 429 12.19 3.96 29.77
N GLN A 430 13.21 3.14 29.51
CA GLN A 430 14.60 3.59 29.46
C GLN A 430 14.89 4.43 28.21
N THR A 431 14.31 4.05 27.08
CA THR A 431 14.57 4.66 25.78
C THR A 431 13.73 5.91 25.54
N PHE A 432 12.45 5.88 25.92
CA PHE A 432 11.47 6.90 25.57
C PHE A 432 10.76 7.51 26.77
N GLY A 433 11.05 7.07 28.00
CA GLY A 433 10.33 7.56 29.17
C GLY A 433 10.46 9.07 29.44
N SER A 434 11.47 9.74 28.85
CA SER A 434 11.71 11.19 28.98
C SER A 434 10.90 12.04 28.02
N ILE A 435 10.38 11.46 26.93
CA ILE A 435 9.63 12.18 25.88
C ILE A 435 8.11 12.03 26.07
N LEU A 436 7.68 11.51 27.23
CA LEU A 436 6.29 11.28 27.56
C LEU A 436 5.76 12.38 28.49
N PRO A 437 4.51 12.84 28.32
CA PRO A 437 3.54 12.34 27.33
C PRO A 437 3.85 12.83 25.91
N GLY A 438 3.59 11.98 24.91
CA GLY A 438 3.54 12.38 23.50
C GLY A 438 2.10 12.55 23.04
N ARG A 439 1.83 13.54 22.17
CA ARG A 439 0.47 13.89 21.70
C ARG A 439 0.48 14.19 20.20
N ILE A 440 -0.68 14.01 19.58
CA ILE A 440 -0.91 14.16 18.13
C ILE A 440 -0.40 15.48 17.52
N PHE A 441 -0.52 16.62 18.21
CA PHE A 441 -0.12 17.93 17.69
C PHE A 441 0.99 18.58 18.52
N ASP A 442 1.82 17.79 19.20
CA ASP A 442 3.06 18.32 19.76
C ASP A 442 4.03 18.59 18.58
N PRO A 443 4.53 19.82 18.39
CA PRO A 443 5.49 20.11 17.33
C PRO A 443 6.80 19.35 17.52
N TRP A 444 7.51 19.09 16.42
CA TRP A 444 8.89 18.60 16.48
C TRP A 444 9.81 19.61 17.20
N SER A 445 10.85 19.10 17.84
CA SER A 445 11.77 19.89 18.68
C SER A 445 13.23 19.56 18.33
N LEU A 446 14.17 20.40 18.78
CA LEU A 446 15.63 20.16 18.69
C LEU A 446 16.11 19.01 19.59
N THR A 447 15.18 18.38 20.32
CA THR A 447 15.40 17.19 21.13
C THR A 447 14.33 16.16 20.80
N LEU A 448 14.66 14.89 20.98
CA LEU A 448 13.75 13.76 20.77
C LEU A 448 12.31 14.02 21.25
N GLN A 449 11.36 13.78 20.36
CA GLN A 449 9.92 13.95 20.55
C GLN A 449 9.18 12.69 20.06
N LEU A 450 7.96 12.48 20.54
CA LEU A 450 7.03 11.43 20.10
C LEU A 450 5.81 12.07 19.44
N GLU A 451 5.53 11.66 18.20
CA GLU A 451 4.28 11.93 17.49
C GLU A 451 3.43 10.65 17.49
N ILE A 452 2.15 10.77 17.89
CA ILE A 452 1.19 9.66 17.86
C ILE A 452 -0.26 10.14 17.56
N PRO A 453 -0.95 9.57 16.54
CA PRO A 453 -0.47 8.56 15.61
C PRO A 453 0.74 9.05 14.81
N GLY A 454 1.68 8.15 14.45
CA GLY A 454 2.85 8.56 13.66
C GLY A 454 2.52 8.73 12.18
N THR A 455 3.54 8.80 11.32
CA THR A 455 3.37 9.00 9.85
C THR A 455 2.57 7.93 9.10
N LEU A 456 2.44 6.71 9.65
CA LEU A 456 1.52 5.71 9.10
C LEU A 456 0.05 6.02 9.44
N GLY A 457 -0.17 6.93 10.38
CA GLY A 457 -1.45 7.38 10.85
C GLY A 457 -2.23 6.33 11.64
N GLY A 458 -3.38 6.75 12.15
CA GLY A 458 -4.45 5.86 12.58
C GLY A 458 -5.00 5.12 11.37
N ALA A 459 -5.73 5.82 10.49
CA ALA A 459 -6.14 5.30 9.18
C ALA A 459 -5.24 5.88 8.08
N ASN A 460 -4.99 5.12 7.01
CA ASN A 460 -4.13 5.53 5.88
C ASN A 460 -4.86 5.33 4.53
N TRP A 461 -4.14 5.31 3.41
CA TRP A 461 -4.64 5.24 2.03
C TRP A 461 -5.67 4.16 1.78
N SER A 462 -5.54 3.07 2.54
CA SER A 462 -6.45 1.96 2.54
C SER A 462 -7.89 2.30 2.92
N GLY A 463 -8.17 3.47 3.50
CA GLY A 463 -9.51 4.03 3.70
C GLY A 463 -10.47 3.15 4.53
N ALA A 464 -11.76 3.25 4.25
CA ALA A 464 -12.82 2.54 4.96
C ALA A 464 -13.73 1.74 4.01
N SER A 465 -14.56 0.86 4.56
CA SER A 465 -15.68 0.24 3.84
C SER A 465 -17.00 0.53 4.55
N PHE A 466 -18.11 0.64 3.83
CA PHE A 466 -19.39 1.08 4.38
C PHE A 466 -20.53 0.13 4.01
N ASP A 467 -21.27 -0.34 5.01
CA ASP A 467 -22.47 -1.16 4.80
C ASP A 467 -23.74 -0.29 4.85
N PRO A 468 -24.44 -0.08 3.71
CA PRO A 468 -25.64 0.75 3.65
C PRO A 468 -26.85 0.16 4.40
N SER A 469 -26.83 -1.14 4.72
CA SER A 469 -27.92 -1.78 5.44
C SER A 469 -27.88 -1.47 6.94
N SER A 470 -26.70 -1.55 7.56
CA SER A 470 -26.48 -1.24 8.98
C SER A 470 -26.13 0.23 9.23
N GLY A 471 -25.60 0.93 8.23
CA GLY A 471 -25.03 2.28 8.38
C GLY A 471 -23.65 2.26 9.05
N TYR A 472 -22.97 1.11 9.05
CA TYR A 472 -21.67 0.94 9.68
C TYR A 472 -20.54 1.27 8.72
N LEU A 473 -19.60 2.08 9.19
CA LEU A 473 -18.32 2.34 8.56
C LEU A 473 -17.25 1.49 9.24
N PHE A 474 -16.57 0.64 8.49
CA PHE A 474 -15.49 -0.22 8.97
C PHE A 474 -14.14 0.43 8.68
N VAL A 475 -13.34 0.65 9.73
CA VAL A 475 -12.05 1.33 9.66
C VAL A 475 -11.02 0.51 10.42
N ASN A 476 -9.98 0.05 9.73
CA ASN A 476 -8.79 -0.49 10.40
C ASN A 476 -7.86 0.66 10.81
N THR A 477 -7.35 0.59 12.03
CA THR A 477 -6.41 1.57 12.57
C THR A 477 -5.09 0.92 12.98
N SER A 478 -3.98 1.63 12.76
CA SER A 478 -2.65 1.27 13.23
C SER A 478 -2.24 2.21 14.35
N ASP A 479 -2.05 1.65 15.55
CA ASP A 479 -1.57 2.42 16.69
C ASP A 479 -0.05 2.28 16.73
N LEU A 480 0.67 3.05 15.92
CA LEU A 480 2.13 3.07 15.88
C LEU A 480 2.65 4.51 15.81
N GLY A 481 3.39 4.94 16.84
CA GLY A 481 3.99 6.28 16.90
C GLY A 481 5.32 6.36 16.13
N VAL A 482 5.77 7.60 15.91
CA VAL A 482 7.07 7.93 15.30
C VAL A 482 7.89 8.80 16.25
N VAL A 483 9.21 8.61 16.28
CA VAL A 483 10.13 9.29 17.21
C VAL A 483 11.31 9.90 16.48
N GLY A 484 11.58 11.17 16.76
CA GLY A 484 12.64 11.93 16.08
C GLY A 484 12.82 13.31 16.66
N GLU A 485 13.71 14.08 16.04
CA GLU A 485 14.05 15.45 16.40
C GLU A 485 14.41 16.26 15.15
N MET A 486 14.39 17.58 15.27
CA MET A 486 14.80 18.49 14.20
C MET A 486 16.31 18.76 14.29
N GLU A 487 17.01 18.46 13.21
CA GLU A 487 18.45 18.65 13.07
C GLU A 487 18.72 19.88 12.18
N GLU A 488 19.46 20.85 12.73
CA GLU A 488 19.89 22.05 12.00
C GLU A 488 20.79 21.66 10.83
N GLN A 489 20.52 22.24 9.68
CA GLN A 489 21.24 21.99 8.45
C GLN A 489 22.22 23.13 8.12
N PRO A 490 23.29 22.85 7.34
CA PRO A 490 24.12 23.90 6.77
C PRO A 490 23.27 24.93 5.99
N ALA A 491 23.67 26.20 6.00
CA ALA A 491 22.94 27.27 5.32
C ALA A 491 22.78 27.09 3.79
N SER A 492 23.53 26.17 3.17
CA SER A 492 23.40 25.79 1.77
C SER A 492 22.31 24.75 1.51
N SER A 493 21.75 24.13 2.55
CA SER A 493 20.68 23.14 2.42
C SER A 493 19.37 23.80 1.99
N PRO A 494 18.51 23.08 1.25
CA PRO A 494 17.19 23.59 0.86
C PRO A 494 16.33 24.00 2.05
N GLU A 495 16.42 23.24 3.15
CA GLU A 495 15.71 23.48 4.40
C GLU A 495 16.70 23.73 5.54
N ALA A 496 16.35 24.63 6.46
CA ALA A 496 17.19 24.97 7.62
C ALA A 496 17.18 23.88 8.69
N TYR A 497 16.12 23.08 8.76
CA TYR A 497 15.98 21.96 9.68
C TYR A 497 15.39 20.77 8.95
N LEU A 498 15.89 19.56 9.27
CA LEU A 498 15.33 18.30 8.80
C LEU A 498 14.94 17.43 9.97
N TRP A 499 13.84 16.69 9.83
CA TRP A 499 13.52 15.62 10.75
C TRP A 499 14.60 14.54 10.65
N SER A 500 15.09 14.12 11.81
CA SER A 500 16.15 13.13 11.93
C SER A 500 15.89 12.22 13.13
N SER A 501 16.43 11.01 13.06
CA SER A 501 16.34 10.07 14.18
C SER A 501 17.49 9.08 14.11
N LYS A 502 18.11 8.80 15.27
CA LYS A 502 19.22 7.84 15.36
C LYS A 502 18.82 6.40 15.01
N TRP A 503 17.52 6.10 14.95
CA TRP A 503 16.99 4.80 14.53
C TRP A 503 16.64 4.74 13.04
N GLY A 504 16.95 5.79 12.28
CA GLY A 504 16.70 5.88 10.84
C GLY A 504 15.43 6.63 10.47
N THR A 505 15.15 6.69 9.17
CA THR A 505 14.00 7.40 8.61
C THR A 505 12.67 6.84 9.15
N TYR A 506 11.75 7.70 9.57
CA TYR A 506 10.46 7.32 10.15
C TYR A 506 10.56 6.31 11.31
N ALA A 507 11.61 6.43 12.12
CA ALA A 507 11.85 5.64 13.32
C ALA A 507 10.58 5.50 14.18
N ARG A 508 10.23 4.25 14.53
CA ARG A 508 8.97 3.94 15.19
C ARG A 508 9.12 3.85 16.71
N PHE A 509 8.02 4.13 17.39
CA PHE A 509 7.88 4.00 18.84
C PHE A 509 7.64 2.53 19.25
N TRP A 510 8.70 1.72 19.17
CA TRP A 510 8.68 0.29 19.50
C TRP A 510 9.95 -0.17 20.21
N ASP A 511 9.95 -1.39 20.71
CA ASP A 511 11.13 -2.03 21.31
C ASP A 511 12.07 -2.69 20.29
N ASP A 512 13.10 -3.37 20.79
CA ASP A 512 14.10 -4.07 19.97
C ASP A 512 13.57 -5.33 19.24
N GLN A 513 12.33 -5.72 19.52
CA GLN A 513 11.59 -6.80 18.87
C GLN A 513 10.48 -6.25 17.96
N HIS A 514 10.46 -4.93 17.74
CA HIS A 514 9.43 -4.22 16.97
C HIS A 514 8.02 -4.32 17.58
N TYR A 515 7.92 -4.56 18.90
CA TYR A 515 6.66 -4.43 19.62
C TYR A 515 6.42 -2.96 19.99
N PRO A 516 5.27 -2.36 19.63
CA PRO A 516 4.98 -0.98 19.98
C PRO A 516 5.06 -0.73 21.48
N CYS A 517 5.62 0.42 21.86
CA CYS A 517 5.95 0.73 23.25
C CYS A 517 4.76 1.11 24.12
N GLN A 518 3.60 1.34 23.52
CA GLN A 518 2.30 1.59 24.14
C GLN A 518 1.55 0.28 24.39
N GLN A 519 0.59 0.31 25.31
CA GLN A 519 -0.28 -0.85 25.57
C GLN A 519 -1.10 -1.26 24.33
N PRO A 520 -1.36 -2.56 24.13
CA PRO A 520 -2.32 -3.03 23.15
C PRO A 520 -3.73 -2.44 23.34
N PRO A 521 -4.57 -2.38 22.29
CA PRO A 521 -4.30 -2.89 20.95
C PRO A 521 -3.28 -2.04 20.17
N TRP A 522 -2.41 -2.70 19.40
CA TRP A 522 -1.44 -2.07 18.48
C TRP A 522 -2.02 -1.86 17.08
N GLY A 523 -3.14 -2.50 16.79
CA GLY A 523 -3.97 -2.26 15.63
C GLY A 523 -5.37 -2.77 15.93
N ALA A 524 -6.38 -2.11 15.36
CA ALA A 524 -7.77 -2.42 15.62
C ALA A 524 -8.60 -2.42 14.34
N LEU A 525 -9.71 -3.17 14.35
CA LEU A 525 -10.78 -3.04 13.39
C LEU A 525 -11.98 -2.45 14.13
N ASN A 526 -12.50 -1.35 13.60
CA ASN A 526 -13.57 -0.55 14.20
C ASN A 526 -14.80 -0.60 13.30
N ALA A 527 -15.99 -0.68 13.90
CA ALA A 527 -17.24 -0.35 13.23
C ALA A 527 -17.85 0.88 13.87
N VAL A 528 -18.08 1.93 13.07
CA VAL A 528 -18.74 3.17 13.50
C VAL A 528 -20.14 3.22 12.91
N ASN A 529 -21.16 3.37 13.76
CA ASN A 529 -22.50 3.68 13.29
C ASN A 529 -22.59 5.16 12.90
N LEU A 530 -22.55 5.47 11.60
CA LEU A 530 -22.56 6.86 11.15
C LEU A 530 -23.91 7.57 11.36
N ASN A 531 -24.98 6.83 11.65
CA ASN A 531 -26.28 7.42 11.98
C ASN A 531 -26.24 8.08 13.38
N THR A 532 -25.46 7.54 14.32
CA THR A 532 -25.33 8.05 15.70
C THR A 532 -23.97 8.69 16.00
N GLY A 533 -22.95 8.37 15.20
CA GLY A 533 -21.56 8.75 15.43
C GLY A 533 -20.90 7.99 16.58
N GLU A 534 -21.36 6.77 16.86
CA GLU A 534 -20.85 5.95 17.97
C GLU A 534 -20.09 4.73 17.42
N ILE A 535 -19.07 4.28 18.15
CA ILE A 535 -18.40 3.02 17.87
C ILE A 535 -19.35 1.88 18.24
N ALA A 536 -19.81 1.11 17.25
CA ALA A 536 -20.66 -0.04 17.44
C ALA A 536 -19.89 -1.22 18.05
N TRP A 537 -18.66 -1.44 17.58
CA TRP A 537 -17.71 -2.38 18.16
C TRP A 537 -16.27 -2.04 17.74
N GLN A 538 -15.31 -2.52 18.52
CA GLN A 538 -13.88 -2.43 18.23
C GLN A 538 -13.21 -3.73 18.67
N VAL A 539 -12.35 -4.30 17.82
CA VAL A 539 -11.60 -5.54 18.12
C VAL A 539 -10.12 -5.41 17.74
N PRO A 540 -9.17 -6.05 18.45
CA PRO A 540 -7.77 -6.10 18.02
C PRO A 540 -7.65 -6.75 16.64
N LEU A 541 -6.95 -6.08 15.73
CA LEU A 541 -6.72 -6.55 14.36
C LEU A 541 -5.28 -7.07 14.24
N GLY A 542 -5.17 -8.39 14.08
CA GLY A 542 -3.89 -9.09 13.98
C GLY A 542 -3.38 -9.68 15.29
N VAL A 543 -2.34 -10.48 15.18
CA VAL A 543 -1.72 -11.23 16.28
C VAL A 543 -0.21 -11.25 16.17
N VAL A 544 0.46 -11.44 17.30
CA VAL A 544 1.89 -11.77 17.33
C VAL A 544 2.04 -13.20 17.81
N ASP A 545 2.39 -14.11 16.88
CA ASP A 545 2.49 -15.56 17.14
C ASP A 545 3.36 -15.89 18.36
N ALA A 546 4.46 -15.15 18.54
CA ALA A 546 5.39 -15.36 19.65
C ALA A 546 4.80 -14.97 21.03
N LEU A 547 3.84 -14.06 21.07
CA LEU A 547 3.14 -13.65 22.29
C LEU A 547 1.95 -14.57 22.56
N GLU A 548 1.18 -14.93 21.53
CA GLU A 548 0.10 -15.93 21.66
C GLU A 548 0.63 -17.27 22.18
N ALA A 549 1.78 -17.73 21.68
CA ALA A 549 2.44 -18.95 22.16
C ALA A 549 2.85 -18.90 23.64
N LYS A 550 2.94 -17.71 24.23
CA LYS A 550 3.19 -17.48 25.67
C LYS A 550 1.91 -17.29 26.48
N GLY A 551 0.74 -17.45 25.87
CA GLY A 551 -0.56 -17.25 26.51
C GLY A 551 -0.99 -15.79 26.64
N ILE A 552 -0.32 -14.86 25.95
CA ILE A 552 -0.71 -13.46 25.91
C ILE A 552 -1.88 -13.30 24.90
N PRO A 553 -2.99 -12.63 25.27
CA PRO A 553 -4.12 -12.41 24.37
C PRO A 553 -3.74 -11.63 23.10
N LYS A 554 -4.64 -11.65 22.10
CA LYS A 554 -4.47 -10.92 20.84
C LYS A 554 -4.19 -9.43 21.11
N THR A 555 -2.98 -9.01 20.76
CA THR A 555 -2.49 -7.63 20.95
C THR A 555 -2.89 -6.70 19.81
N GLY A 556 -3.43 -7.23 18.71
CA GLY A 556 -3.38 -6.51 17.44
C GLY A 556 -1.94 -6.40 16.92
N ILE A 557 -1.81 -5.89 15.71
CA ILE A 557 -0.52 -5.51 15.13
C ILE A 557 -0.74 -4.35 14.16
N TYR A 558 0.30 -3.55 13.96
CA TYR A 558 0.32 -2.50 12.96
C TYR A 558 -0.08 -3.06 11.58
N ASN A 559 -0.78 -2.25 10.79
CA ASN A 559 -1.44 -2.70 9.57
C ASN A 559 -1.50 -1.60 8.51
N LEU A 560 -1.42 -2.01 7.25
CA LEU A 560 -1.59 -1.16 6.07
C LEU A 560 -2.31 -1.98 5.00
N GLY A 561 -3.43 -1.49 4.48
CA GLY A 561 -4.31 -2.24 3.59
C GLY A 561 -5.77 -2.13 4.03
N GLY A 562 -6.70 -2.32 3.10
CA GLY A 562 -8.11 -1.97 3.29
C GLY A 562 -9.02 -3.16 3.55
N SER A 563 -10.26 -2.85 3.93
CA SER A 563 -11.34 -3.84 4.03
C SER A 563 -12.35 -3.70 2.90
N ILE A 564 -13.10 -4.78 2.67
CA ILE A 564 -14.38 -4.74 1.95
C ILE A 564 -15.46 -5.32 2.86
N VAL A 565 -16.71 -4.92 2.62
CA VAL A 565 -17.89 -5.49 3.29
C VAL A 565 -18.84 -6.10 2.27
N THR A 566 -19.52 -7.18 2.63
CA THR A 566 -20.48 -7.87 1.75
C THR A 566 -21.87 -7.98 2.37
N ALA A 567 -22.90 -8.11 1.54
CA ALA A 567 -24.27 -8.40 1.98
C ALA A 567 -24.41 -9.78 2.66
N GLY A 568 -23.39 -10.64 2.57
CA GLY A 568 -23.26 -11.85 3.40
C GLY A 568 -23.02 -11.54 4.90
N GLY A 569 -22.83 -10.27 5.27
CA GLY A 569 -22.60 -9.83 6.64
C GLY A 569 -21.17 -10.03 7.10
N LEU A 570 -20.21 -9.93 6.17
CA LEU A 570 -18.80 -10.19 6.40
C LEU A 570 -17.94 -8.98 6.03
N VAL A 571 -16.90 -8.74 6.82
CA VAL A 571 -15.81 -7.79 6.52
C VAL A 571 -14.54 -8.59 6.23
N PHE A 572 -14.01 -8.50 5.02
CA PHE A 572 -12.76 -9.16 4.61
C PHE A 572 -11.58 -8.19 4.67
N ILE A 573 -10.46 -8.63 5.25
CA ILE A 573 -9.26 -7.79 5.40
C ILE A 573 -7.97 -8.64 5.55
N GLY A 574 -6.89 -8.21 4.89
CA GLY A 574 -5.56 -8.84 4.96
C GLY A 574 -4.45 -7.99 5.58
N ALA A 575 -4.70 -6.69 5.78
CA ALA A 575 -3.77 -5.58 6.04
C ALA A 575 -2.66 -5.73 7.10
N THR A 576 -2.69 -6.79 7.90
CA THR A 576 -1.84 -6.95 9.07
C THR A 576 -0.48 -7.55 8.72
N ALA A 577 0.55 -7.10 9.42
CA ALA A 577 1.92 -7.62 9.29
C ALA A 577 2.11 -9.07 9.81
N ASP A 578 1.04 -9.79 10.11
CA ASP A 578 1.06 -11.18 10.57
C ASP A 578 0.67 -12.18 9.47
N HIS A 579 0.66 -11.70 8.21
CA HIS A 579 0.52 -12.51 7.00
C HIS A 579 -0.77 -13.32 6.98
N ARG A 580 -1.91 -12.70 7.32
CA ARG A 580 -3.19 -13.41 7.42
C ARG A 580 -4.30 -12.66 6.71
N PHE A 581 -5.12 -13.41 5.99
CA PHE A 581 -6.36 -12.93 5.40
C PHE A 581 -7.55 -13.42 6.23
N ARG A 582 -8.48 -12.52 6.55
CA ARG A 582 -9.54 -12.74 7.54
C ARG A 582 -10.91 -12.37 7.02
N ALA A 583 -11.92 -12.97 7.65
CA ALA A 583 -13.31 -12.53 7.58
C ALA A 583 -13.87 -12.32 9.00
N PHE A 584 -14.46 -11.16 9.23
CA PHE A 584 -15.13 -10.79 10.48
C PHE A 584 -16.64 -10.70 10.26
N ASP A 585 -17.42 -11.02 11.29
CA ASP A 585 -18.84 -10.72 11.33
C ASP A 585 -19.05 -9.19 11.37
N ALA A 586 -19.72 -8.64 10.36
CA ALA A 586 -19.91 -7.20 10.21
C ALA A 586 -20.69 -6.55 11.38
N GLN A 587 -21.54 -7.32 12.08
CA GLN A 587 -22.38 -6.80 13.15
C GLN A 587 -21.70 -6.85 14.52
N THR A 588 -20.78 -7.80 14.72
CA THR A 588 -20.22 -8.11 16.06
C THR A 588 -18.70 -7.98 16.15
N GLY A 589 -18.00 -7.89 15.02
CA GLY A 589 -16.54 -7.87 14.99
C GLY A 589 -15.89 -9.22 15.30
N LYS A 590 -16.67 -10.30 15.40
CA LYS A 590 -16.13 -11.64 15.65
C LYS A 590 -15.37 -12.16 14.42
N GLU A 591 -14.11 -12.57 14.59
CA GLU A 591 -13.35 -13.29 13.55
C GLU A 591 -14.01 -14.67 13.29
N LEU A 592 -14.47 -14.90 12.05
CA LEU A 592 -15.16 -16.13 11.65
C LEU A 592 -14.28 -17.04 10.79
N TRP A 593 -13.31 -16.47 10.08
CA TRP A 593 -12.40 -17.22 9.23
C TRP A 593 -11.05 -16.51 9.15
N VAL A 594 -9.99 -17.31 9.06
CA VAL A 594 -8.62 -16.83 8.88
C VAL A 594 -7.83 -17.85 8.08
N THR A 595 -6.94 -17.37 7.21
CA THR A 595 -5.94 -18.19 6.53
C THR A 595 -4.59 -17.47 6.55
N LYS A 596 -3.50 -18.23 6.54
CA LYS A 596 -2.15 -17.66 6.44
C LYS A 596 -1.79 -17.47 4.97
N LEU A 597 -1.28 -16.28 4.66
CA LEU A 597 -0.77 -15.91 3.36
C LEU A 597 0.74 -16.23 3.28
N GLU A 598 1.23 -16.37 2.05
CA GLU A 598 2.67 -16.55 1.82
C GLU A 598 3.48 -15.31 2.19
N PHE A 599 2.86 -14.13 2.11
CA PHE A 599 3.44 -12.83 2.42
C PHE A 599 2.36 -11.82 2.90
N ASN A 600 2.67 -10.53 2.91
CA ASN A 600 1.79 -9.48 3.39
C ASN A 600 0.60 -9.26 2.45
N GLY A 601 -0.59 -9.10 3.04
CA GLY A 601 -1.84 -8.78 2.34
C GLY A 601 -2.17 -7.29 2.42
N HIS A 602 -1.23 -6.42 2.01
CA HIS A 602 -1.35 -4.96 2.20
C HIS A 602 -2.18 -4.23 1.14
N ALA A 603 -2.94 -4.95 0.31
CA ALA A 603 -3.91 -4.37 -0.61
C ALA A 603 -5.32 -4.38 -0.01
N THR A 604 -6.23 -3.61 -0.62
CA THR A 604 -7.66 -3.81 -0.41
C THR A 604 -8.09 -5.05 -1.20
N PRO A 605 -8.80 -6.03 -0.61
CA PRO A 605 -9.32 -7.17 -1.37
C PRO A 605 -10.47 -6.73 -2.30
N LEU A 606 -10.87 -7.60 -3.23
CA LEU A 606 -12.12 -7.45 -3.97
C LEU A 606 -12.97 -8.71 -3.90
N THR A 607 -14.24 -8.62 -4.27
CA THR A 607 -15.11 -9.79 -4.46
C THR A 607 -15.97 -9.64 -5.70
N TYR A 608 -16.26 -10.75 -6.37
CA TYR A 608 -17.09 -10.78 -7.56
C TYR A 608 -17.75 -12.16 -7.74
N LEU A 609 -18.71 -12.24 -8.65
CA LEU A 609 -19.34 -13.50 -9.07
C LEU A 609 -18.80 -13.89 -10.45
N GLY A 610 -18.15 -15.05 -10.54
CA GLY A 610 -17.68 -15.60 -11.81
C GLY A 610 -18.86 -15.93 -12.73
N GLU A 611 -18.75 -15.59 -14.00
CA GLU A 611 -19.88 -15.73 -14.93
C GLU A 611 -20.15 -17.20 -15.30
N LYS A 612 -19.09 -18.01 -15.42
CA LYS A 612 -19.14 -19.40 -15.90
C LYS A 612 -19.54 -20.36 -14.77
N THR A 613 -18.88 -20.29 -13.60
CA THR A 613 -19.18 -21.18 -12.46
C THR A 613 -20.27 -20.65 -11.54
N LYS A 614 -20.65 -19.37 -11.67
CA LYS A 614 -21.57 -18.69 -10.73
C LYS A 614 -21.11 -18.78 -9.28
N LYS A 615 -19.79 -18.85 -9.07
CA LYS A 615 -19.15 -18.83 -7.76
C LYS A 615 -18.73 -17.41 -7.40
N GLN A 616 -18.91 -17.06 -6.13
CA GLN A 616 -18.37 -15.84 -5.58
C GLN A 616 -16.91 -16.08 -5.21
N PHE A 617 -16.05 -15.21 -5.72
CA PHE A 617 -14.63 -15.19 -5.41
C PHE A 617 -14.33 -13.99 -4.51
N VAL A 618 -13.36 -14.15 -3.61
CA VAL A 618 -12.72 -13.06 -2.88
C VAL A 618 -11.22 -13.12 -3.19
N VAL A 619 -10.66 -12.01 -3.66
CA VAL A 619 -9.27 -11.95 -4.15
C VAL A 619 -8.49 -10.92 -3.37
N VAL A 620 -7.25 -11.25 -3.00
CA VAL A 620 -6.33 -10.37 -2.31
C VAL A 620 -4.95 -10.41 -2.96
N ALA A 621 -4.31 -9.26 -3.07
CA ALA A 621 -2.92 -9.17 -3.48
C ALA A 621 -1.98 -9.48 -2.31
N VAL A 622 -0.97 -10.28 -2.59
CA VAL A 622 0.03 -10.76 -1.63
C VAL A 622 1.39 -10.36 -2.17
N GLY A 623 2.19 -9.64 -1.39
CA GLY A 623 3.50 -9.15 -1.84
C GLY A 623 4.28 -8.51 -0.70
N ALA A 624 5.40 -7.87 -1.00
CA ALA A 624 6.28 -7.36 0.05
C ALA A 624 5.62 -6.32 0.98
N GLY A 625 6.16 -6.14 2.19
CA GLY A 625 5.53 -5.33 3.24
C GLY A 625 5.58 -3.81 3.03
N GLY A 626 6.53 -3.34 2.21
CA GLY A 626 6.79 -1.91 2.02
C GLY A 626 7.08 -1.21 3.35
N ASN A 627 6.32 -0.16 3.67
CA ASN A 627 6.51 0.69 4.85
C ASN A 627 6.24 0.00 6.20
N ILE A 628 5.70 -1.22 6.18
CA ILE A 628 5.35 -1.99 7.36
C ILE A 628 5.89 -3.43 7.20
N GLY A 629 7.03 -3.72 7.82
CA GLY A 629 7.57 -5.08 7.97
C GLY A 629 9.01 -5.25 7.48
N ASP A 630 9.77 -6.09 8.19
CA ASP A 630 11.17 -6.42 7.88
C ASP A 630 11.30 -7.40 6.70
N ASP A 631 10.17 -7.80 6.11
CA ASP A 631 10.12 -8.83 5.08
C ASP A 631 10.50 -8.25 3.71
N THR A 632 11.81 -8.26 3.48
CA THR A 632 12.47 -7.63 2.33
C THR A 632 12.34 -8.41 1.02
N SER A 633 11.76 -9.61 1.02
CA SER A 633 11.57 -10.37 -0.24
C SER A 633 10.55 -11.50 -0.12
N GLY A 634 9.56 -11.53 -1.01
CA GLY A 634 8.49 -12.54 -1.04
C GLY A 634 7.94 -12.79 -2.44
N PRO A 635 7.25 -13.93 -2.68
CA PRO A 635 6.48 -14.08 -3.91
C PRO A 635 5.41 -12.98 -3.96
N THR A 636 5.29 -12.33 -5.11
CA THR A 636 4.21 -11.37 -5.35
C THR A 636 3.13 -12.09 -6.16
N ALA A 637 1.90 -12.13 -5.65
CA ALA A 637 0.83 -12.93 -6.23
C ALA A 637 -0.55 -12.33 -5.99
N LEU A 638 -1.51 -12.72 -6.83
CA LEU A 638 -2.94 -12.63 -6.52
C LEU A 638 -3.41 -13.99 -6.00
N ALA A 639 -4.15 -13.98 -4.88
CA ALA A 639 -4.73 -15.16 -4.27
C ALA A 639 -6.25 -15.05 -4.27
N ALA A 640 -6.95 -16.00 -4.90
CA ALA A 640 -8.40 -16.05 -4.93
C ALA A 640 -8.96 -17.16 -4.06
N TYR A 641 -10.07 -16.90 -3.39
CA TYR A 641 -10.77 -17.82 -2.50
C TYR A 641 -12.23 -17.94 -2.92
N SER A 642 -12.80 -19.14 -2.81
CA SER A 642 -14.20 -19.45 -3.13
C SER A 642 -14.69 -20.60 -2.26
N LEU A 643 -16.00 -20.81 -2.22
CA LEU A 643 -16.63 -21.99 -1.64
C LEU A 643 -16.48 -23.22 -2.57
N PHE A 644 -16.30 -24.37 -1.96
CA PHE A 644 -16.32 -25.69 -2.62
C PHE A 644 -17.21 -26.64 -1.82
N PRO A 645 -17.90 -27.60 -2.47
CA PRO A 645 -18.73 -28.58 -1.77
C PRO A 645 -17.95 -29.31 -0.68
N LYS A 646 -18.64 -29.65 0.41
CA LYS A 646 -18.02 -30.32 1.57
C LYS A 646 -17.42 -31.67 1.13
N GLY A 647 -16.10 -31.81 1.30
CA GLY A 647 -15.35 -33.01 0.90
C GLY A 647 -14.67 -32.90 -0.46
N GLU A 648 -14.96 -31.87 -1.25
CA GLU A 648 -14.24 -31.57 -2.48
C GLU A 648 -13.06 -30.64 -2.20
N SER A 649 -11.90 -30.98 -2.80
CA SER A 649 -10.71 -30.13 -2.78
C SER A 649 -10.79 -29.12 -3.93
N SER A 650 -10.37 -27.89 -3.67
CA SER A 650 -10.22 -26.89 -4.73
C SER A 650 -9.24 -27.35 -5.83
N PRO A 651 -9.35 -26.84 -7.08
CA PRO A 651 -8.38 -27.12 -8.13
C PRO A 651 -6.93 -26.83 -7.71
N ALA A 652 -6.71 -25.78 -6.92
CA ALA A 652 -5.39 -25.47 -6.35
C ALA A 652 -4.90 -26.57 -5.39
N GLN A 653 -5.77 -27.08 -4.51
CA GLN A 653 -5.43 -28.20 -3.62
C GLN A 653 -5.20 -29.50 -4.39
N VAL A 654 -6.01 -29.80 -5.40
CA VAL A 654 -5.82 -30.98 -6.27
C VAL A 654 -4.48 -30.89 -7.01
N LYS A 655 -4.14 -29.71 -7.54
CA LYS A 655 -2.84 -29.47 -8.20
C LYS A 655 -1.68 -29.65 -7.23
N LEU A 656 -1.81 -29.14 -5.99
CA LEU A 656 -0.81 -29.33 -4.94
C LEU A 656 -0.65 -30.81 -4.58
N GLN A 657 -1.76 -31.55 -4.37
CA GLN A 657 -1.74 -32.98 -4.09
C GLN A 657 -1.08 -33.77 -5.25
N ALA A 658 -1.45 -33.49 -6.49
CA ALA A 658 -0.85 -34.12 -7.67
C ALA A 658 0.65 -33.78 -7.86
N GLN A 659 1.08 -32.59 -7.44
CA GLN A 659 2.51 -32.24 -7.41
C GLN A 659 3.26 -33.00 -6.31
N LEU A 660 2.65 -33.17 -5.14
CA LEU A 660 3.22 -33.95 -4.03
C LEU A 660 3.35 -35.44 -4.39
N GLU A 661 2.41 -36.01 -5.15
CA GLU A 661 2.47 -37.40 -5.63
C GLU A 661 3.56 -37.67 -6.68
N LYS A 662 4.09 -36.63 -7.34
CA LYS A 662 5.11 -36.75 -8.40
C LYS A 662 6.56 -36.71 -7.90
N ILE A 663 6.82 -36.56 -6.61
CA ILE A 663 8.18 -36.58 -6.05
C ILE A 663 8.61 -38.05 -5.89
N PRO A 664 9.53 -38.59 -6.70
CA PRO A 664 9.90 -40.00 -6.61
C PRO A 664 10.62 -40.28 -5.30
N ALA A 665 10.23 -41.38 -4.64
CA ALA A 665 10.94 -41.91 -3.48
C ALA A 665 12.31 -42.45 -3.90
N GLY A 666 13.33 -41.59 -3.92
CA GLY A 666 14.73 -42.02 -4.07
C GLY A 666 15.17 -42.94 -2.90
N PRO A 667 16.24 -43.73 -3.10
CA PRO A 667 16.83 -44.55 -2.03
C PRO A 667 17.36 -43.65 -0.91
N ALA A 668 17.31 -44.15 0.33
CA ALA A 668 17.85 -43.47 1.51
C ALA A 668 19.36 -43.25 1.36
N ARG A 669 19.79 -41.99 1.20
CA ARG A 669 21.19 -41.60 0.97
C ARG A 669 21.44 -40.15 1.38
N GLU A 670 22.70 -39.81 1.62
CA GLU A 670 23.12 -38.41 1.80
C GLU A 670 23.02 -37.63 0.48
N PRO A 671 22.95 -36.28 0.54
CA PRO A 671 23.03 -35.41 -0.63
C PRO A 671 24.21 -35.77 -1.55
N PRO A 672 23.94 -36.17 -2.81
CA PRO A 672 25.00 -36.50 -3.75
C PRO A 672 25.83 -35.26 -4.09
N GLU A 673 27.07 -35.49 -4.51
CA GLU A 673 27.90 -34.43 -5.12
C GLU A 673 27.30 -34.05 -6.47
N ILE A 674 27.29 -32.74 -6.75
CA ILE A 674 26.88 -32.20 -8.04
C ILE A 674 28.10 -31.59 -8.73
N ASN A 675 28.16 -31.77 -10.04
CA ASN A 675 29.14 -31.06 -10.86
C ASN A 675 28.58 -29.66 -11.12
N PRO A 676 29.17 -28.57 -10.61
CA PRO A 676 28.60 -27.24 -10.74
C PRO A 676 28.52 -26.85 -12.22
N SER A 677 27.30 -26.73 -12.76
CA SER A 677 27.05 -26.34 -14.14
C SER A 677 27.23 -24.83 -14.38
N LEU A 678 27.39 -24.05 -13.30
CA LEU A 678 27.53 -22.60 -13.32
C LEU A 678 28.83 -22.18 -12.62
N PRO A 679 29.53 -21.13 -13.11
CA PRO A 679 30.67 -20.57 -12.41
C PRO A 679 30.29 -20.03 -11.02
N ALA A 680 31.25 -19.97 -10.10
CA ALA A 680 31.04 -19.39 -8.77
C ALA A 680 30.44 -17.99 -8.88
N PRO A 681 29.41 -17.66 -8.07
CA PRO A 681 28.90 -16.30 -8.03
C PRO A 681 30.01 -15.34 -7.54
N PRO A 682 30.18 -14.17 -8.17
CA PRO A 682 31.17 -13.19 -7.75
C PRO A 682 30.84 -12.70 -6.33
N GLN A 683 31.81 -12.78 -5.42
CA GLN A 683 31.60 -12.33 -4.04
C GLN A 683 32.03 -10.86 -3.86
N PRO A 684 31.41 -10.11 -2.94
CA PRO A 684 31.71 -8.68 -2.71
C PRO A 684 33.19 -8.45 -2.33
N VAL A 685 33.80 -9.44 -1.67
CA VAL A 685 35.24 -9.56 -1.43
C VAL A 685 35.67 -11.03 -1.63
N PRO A 686 36.87 -11.31 -2.14
CA PRO A 686 37.37 -12.67 -2.25
C PRO A 686 37.63 -13.29 -0.87
N LEU A 687 37.15 -14.52 -0.64
CA LEU A 687 37.31 -15.25 0.62
C LEU A 687 37.76 -16.70 0.38
N SER A 688 39.03 -16.98 0.70
CA SER A 688 39.56 -18.35 0.65
C SER A 688 39.34 -19.07 1.98
N HIS A 689 38.39 -20.00 2.02
CA HIS A 689 38.14 -20.83 3.20
C HIS A 689 39.37 -21.70 3.53
N ARG A 690 40.05 -22.20 2.50
CA ARG A 690 41.32 -22.95 2.64
C ARG A 690 42.38 -22.22 3.43
N ARG A 691 42.57 -20.92 3.18
CA ARG A 691 43.56 -20.12 3.92
C ARG A 691 43.15 -19.90 5.37
N HIS A 692 41.86 -19.71 5.64
CA HIS A 692 41.37 -19.49 7.01
C HIS A 692 41.43 -20.77 7.84
N VAL A 693 41.06 -21.91 7.25
CA VAL A 693 41.20 -23.23 7.91
C VAL A 693 42.67 -23.58 8.14
N ALA A 694 43.56 -23.31 7.17
CA ALA A 694 45.00 -23.51 7.35
C ALA A 694 45.60 -22.58 8.44
N ALA A 695 44.94 -21.45 8.73
CA ALA A 695 45.30 -20.55 9.84
C ALA A 695 44.71 -20.99 11.19
N GLY A 696 44.08 -22.17 11.27
CA GLY A 696 43.53 -22.73 12.50
C GLY A 696 42.10 -22.31 12.83
N MET A 697 41.39 -21.65 11.90
CA MET A 697 40.00 -21.26 12.11
C MET A 697 39.04 -22.42 11.84
N THR A 698 38.03 -22.55 12.69
CA THR A 698 36.92 -23.49 12.53
C THR A 698 35.70 -22.78 11.93
N CYS A 699 34.75 -23.57 11.39
CA CYS A 699 33.56 -23.01 10.74
C CYS A 699 32.75 -22.11 11.68
N ASP A 700 32.66 -22.46 12.97
CA ASP A 700 31.91 -21.73 14.00
C ASP A 700 32.56 -20.42 14.45
N ASN A 701 33.85 -20.20 14.14
CA ASN A 701 34.46 -18.88 14.34
C ASN A 701 33.83 -17.81 13.45
N CYS A 702 33.35 -18.19 12.26
CA CYS A 702 32.74 -17.28 11.28
C CYS A 702 31.23 -17.49 11.11
N HIS A 703 30.76 -18.72 11.31
CA HIS A 703 29.37 -19.10 11.19
C HIS A 703 28.81 -19.44 12.56
N GLN A 704 28.16 -18.49 13.21
CA GLN A 704 27.52 -18.70 14.50
C GLN A 704 26.02 -18.92 14.34
N LEU A 705 25.41 -19.69 15.25
CA LEU A 705 23.95 -19.82 15.28
C LEU A 705 23.33 -18.46 15.62
N SER A 706 22.39 -18.02 14.78
CA SER A 706 21.59 -16.81 15.02
C SER A 706 20.81 -16.89 16.34
N LYS A 707 20.40 -15.74 16.89
CA LYS A 707 19.66 -15.65 18.17
C LYS A 707 18.40 -16.53 18.21
N ASN A 708 17.70 -16.71 17.09
CA ASN A 708 16.51 -17.57 16.99
C ASN A 708 16.84 -19.07 16.82
N ARG A 709 18.13 -19.41 16.77
CA ARG A 709 18.70 -20.76 16.59
C ARG A 709 18.23 -21.51 15.34
N LYS A 710 17.67 -20.83 14.34
CA LYS A 710 17.21 -21.47 13.09
C LYS A 710 18.25 -21.40 11.98
N ASN A 711 18.98 -20.29 11.91
CA ASN A 711 19.92 -20.01 10.81
C ASN A 711 21.37 -19.91 11.31
N MET A 712 22.33 -20.25 10.44
CA MET A 712 23.73 -19.86 10.63
C MET A 712 23.95 -18.45 10.09
N GLN A 713 24.69 -17.66 10.84
CA GLN A 713 25.17 -16.35 10.42
C GLN A 713 26.29 -16.51 9.39
N ILE A 714 26.42 -15.50 8.53
CA ILE A 714 27.53 -15.34 7.59
C ILE A 714 28.34 -14.16 8.14
N PRO A 715 29.69 -14.23 8.19
CA PRO A 715 30.49 -13.20 8.85
C PRO A 715 30.29 -11.82 8.20
N GLY A 716 30.03 -10.81 9.02
CA GLY A 716 29.97 -9.42 8.58
C GLY A 716 31.34 -8.76 8.58
N VAL A 717 31.36 -7.46 8.29
CA VAL A 717 32.59 -6.67 8.30
C VAL A 717 33.27 -6.69 9.67
N THR A 718 32.49 -6.58 10.76
CA THR A 718 32.99 -6.54 12.13
C THR A 718 33.74 -7.82 12.49
N GLU A 719 33.18 -8.99 12.17
CA GLU A 719 33.80 -10.29 12.43
C GLU A 719 35.10 -10.46 11.64
N CYS A 720 35.13 -10.06 10.37
CA CYS A 720 36.35 -10.10 9.56
C CYS A 720 37.42 -9.15 10.12
N MET A 721 37.03 -7.94 10.50
CA MET A 721 37.96 -6.91 10.97
C MET A 721 38.50 -7.15 12.37
N ALA A 722 37.89 -8.03 13.17
CA ALA A 722 38.41 -8.45 14.47
C ALA A 722 39.86 -8.98 14.40
N CYS A 723 40.19 -9.70 13.32
CA CYS A 723 41.55 -10.18 13.04
C CYS A 723 42.27 -9.29 12.02
N HIS A 724 41.57 -8.84 10.98
CA HIS A 724 42.21 -8.13 9.87
C HIS A 724 42.59 -6.67 10.15
N GLN A 725 42.21 -6.14 11.31
CA GLN A 725 42.80 -4.91 11.85
C GLN A 725 44.32 -5.02 12.10
N SER A 726 44.84 -6.23 12.31
CA SER A 726 46.27 -6.51 12.57
C SER A 726 46.95 -7.36 11.48
N VAL A 727 46.19 -8.17 10.73
CA VAL A 727 46.70 -9.15 9.76
C VAL A 727 46.32 -8.79 8.32
N MET A 728 47.28 -8.90 7.38
CA MET A 728 47.06 -8.69 5.94
C MET A 728 46.52 -7.29 5.55
N LYS A 729 46.88 -6.25 6.32
CA LYS A 729 46.40 -4.85 6.14
C LYS A 729 46.62 -4.26 4.75
N THR A 730 47.62 -4.75 4.02
CA THR A 730 47.98 -4.26 2.68
C THR A 730 47.21 -4.93 1.55
N SER A 731 46.38 -5.95 1.85
CA SER A 731 45.54 -6.61 0.86
C SER A 731 44.42 -5.68 0.39
N PRO A 732 44.19 -5.49 -0.92
CA PRO A 732 43.10 -4.68 -1.43
C PRO A 732 41.72 -5.10 -0.90
N ALA A 733 41.50 -6.41 -0.72
CA ALA A 733 40.24 -6.93 -0.17
C ALA A 733 40.04 -6.53 1.30
N ILE A 734 41.12 -6.53 2.09
CA ILE A 734 41.08 -6.12 3.51
C ILE A 734 40.94 -4.61 3.65
N GLN A 735 41.58 -3.82 2.78
CA GLN A 735 41.38 -2.37 2.73
C GLN A 735 39.92 -2.02 2.40
N LYS A 736 39.29 -2.74 1.48
CA LYS A 736 37.86 -2.61 1.20
C LYS A 736 37.00 -2.93 2.43
N LEU A 737 37.31 -4.00 3.17
CA LEU A 737 36.61 -4.32 4.42
C LEU A 737 36.79 -3.24 5.50
N ALA A 738 38.01 -2.72 5.65
CA ALA A 738 38.29 -1.63 6.59
C ALA A 738 37.53 -0.35 6.22
N GLN A 739 37.40 -0.06 4.93
CA GLN A 739 36.60 1.07 4.44
C GLN A 739 35.12 0.88 4.74
N LEU A 740 34.55 -0.29 4.42
CA LEU A 740 33.15 -0.62 4.74
C LEU A 740 32.88 -0.48 6.25
N GLN A 741 33.82 -0.92 7.09
CA GLN A 741 33.70 -0.78 8.55
C GLN A 741 33.66 0.68 8.98
N LYS A 742 34.54 1.51 8.40
CA LYS A 742 34.64 2.94 8.69
C LYS A 742 33.39 3.70 8.25
N GLU A 743 32.79 3.30 7.14
CA GLU A 743 31.57 3.88 6.57
C GLU A 743 30.29 3.33 7.21
N GLY A 744 30.38 2.39 8.17
CA GLY A 744 29.22 1.73 8.76
C GLY A 744 28.42 0.87 7.78
N GLN A 745 28.97 0.55 6.61
CA GLN A 745 28.32 -0.23 5.57
C GLN A 745 28.42 -1.74 5.86
N GLN A 746 27.36 -2.48 5.53
CA GLN A 746 27.31 -3.93 5.71
C GLN A 746 27.94 -4.68 4.52
N LEU A 747 28.45 -5.88 4.77
CA LEU A 747 28.98 -6.78 3.75
C LEU A 747 27.90 -7.75 3.28
N SER A 748 27.36 -7.52 2.08
CA SER A 748 26.29 -8.32 1.49
C SER A 748 26.83 -9.49 0.65
N TRP A 749 27.04 -10.65 1.29
CA TRP A 749 27.48 -11.87 0.61
C TRP A 749 26.42 -12.44 -0.35
N ILE A 750 26.85 -12.97 -1.49
CA ILE A 750 25.97 -13.71 -2.40
C ILE A 750 25.92 -15.17 -1.92
N ARG A 751 24.74 -15.62 -1.46
CA ARG A 751 24.56 -16.97 -0.93
C ARG A 751 24.68 -18.03 -2.02
N VAL A 752 25.61 -18.96 -1.82
CA VAL A 752 25.87 -20.10 -2.72
C VAL A 752 24.84 -21.23 -2.54
N TYR A 753 24.43 -21.51 -1.31
CA TYR A 753 23.43 -22.52 -0.98
C TYR A 753 22.11 -21.84 -0.63
N GLN A 754 21.07 -22.07 -1.43
CA GLN A 754 19.74 -21.47 -1.25
C GLN A 754 18.65 -22.54 -1.33
N LEU A 755 17.77 -22.57 -0.34
CA LEU A 755 16.56 -23.38 -0.36
C LEU A 755 15.38 -22.50 -0.80
N PRO A 756 14.35 -23.06 -1.47
CA PRO A 756 13.13 -22.34 -1.76
C PRO A 756 12.49 -21.79 -0.47
N LYS A 757 11.90 -20.58 -0.53
CA LYS A 757 11.43 -19.86 0.67
C LYS A 757 10.33 -20.58 1.46
N PHE A 758 9.59 -21.48 0.82
CA PHE A 758 8.57 -22.33 1.45
C PHE A 758 9.16 -23.59 2.13
N VAL A 759 10.48 -23.77 2.10
CA VAL A 759 11.19 -24.87 2.76
C VAL A 759 11.77 -24.37 4.08
N PHE A 760 11.31 -24.95 5.18
CA PHE A 760 11.83 -24.69 6.50
C PHE A 760 13.03 -25.59 6.79
N PHE A 761 14.16 -24.97 7.14
CA PHE A 761 15.37 -25.66 7.53
C PHE A 761 15.92 -25.05 8.84
N SER A 762 16.28 -25.90 9.80
CA SER A 762 16.88 -25.47 11.07
C SER A 762 18.28 -26.03 11.20
N HIS A 763 19.29 -25.17 11.21
CA HIS A 763 20.68 -25.58 11.42
C HIS A 763 20.88 -26.22 12.80
N GLN A 764 20.27 -25.66 13.85
CA GLN A 764 20.34 -26.24 15.20
C GLN A 764 19.88 -27.69 15.23
N LYS A 765 18.70 -28.01 14.68
CA LYS A 765 18.19 -29.39 14.68
C LYS A 765 19.13 -30.38 13.98
N HIS A 766 19.80 -29.94 12.92
CA HIS A 766 20.75 -30.78 12.18
C HIS A 766 22.09 -30.93 12.92
N LEU A 767 22.56 -29.87 13.59
CA LEU A 767 23.73 -29.92 14.47
C LEU A 767 23.47 -30.81 15.70
N ASP A 768 22.30 -30.72 16.32
CA ASP A 768 21.88 -31.59 17.43
C ASP A 768 21.83 -33.06 17.01
N ALA A 769 21.42 -33.32 15.76
CA ALA A 769 21.45 -34.63 15.13
C ALA A 769 22.85 -35.06 14.64
N LYS A 770 23.90 -34.29 14.97
CA LYS A 770 25.30 -34.54 14.61
C LYS A 770 25.54 -34.67 13.11
N VAL A 771 24.77 -33.94 12.29
CA VAL A 771 25.01 -33.82 10.86
C VAL A 771 26.17 -32.86 10.65
N ARG A 772 27.23 -33.31 9.98
CA ARG A 772 28.40 -32.46 9.68
C ARG A 772 28.08 -31.49 8.54
N CYS A 773 28.68 -30.30 8.55
CA CYS A 773 28.44 -29.26 7.55
C CYS A 773 28.72 -29.73 6.12
N GLU A 774 29.72 -30.59 5.92
CA GLU A 774 30.19 -31.07 4.61
C GLU A 774 29.16 -31.95 3.88
N VAL A 775 28.21 -32.51 4.62
CA VAL A 775 27.07 -33.26 4.07
C VAL A 775 26.21 -32.36 3.18
N CYS A 776 26.05 -31.09 3.57
CA CYS A 776 25.22 -30.12 2.84
C CYS A 776 26.04 -29.09 2.07
N HIS A 777 27.28 -28.82 2.47
CA HIS A 777 28.10 -27.75 1.90
C HIS A 777 29.34 -28.24 1.12
N GLY A 778 29.57 -29.55 1.06
CA GLY A 778 30.79 -30.10 0.47
C GLY A 778 32.03 -29.77 1.32
N MET A 779 33.21 -30.03 0.78
CA MET A 779 34.48 -29.75 1.48
C MET A 779 34.84 -28.26 1.37
N ALA A 780 33.98 -27.39 1.89
CA ALA A 780 34.12 -25.94 1.80
C ALA A 780 35.47 -25.45 2.37
N GLY A 781 35.97 -26.12 3.41
CA GLY A 781 37.27 -25.84 4.01
C GLY A 781 38.46 -25.96 3.05
N ASP A 782 38.32 -26.67 1.93
CA ASP A 782 39.39 -26.85 0.94
C ASP A 782 39.29 -25.86 -0.24
N ARG A 783 38.33 -24.92 -0.20
CA ARG A 783 38.02 -24.03 -1.32
C ARG A 783 38.59 -22.64 -1.15
N ASP A 784 39.14 -22.10 -2.24
CA ASP A 784 39.45 -20.67 -2.33
C ASP A 784 38.24 -19.84 -2.75
N VAL A 785 37.28 -20.45 -3.45
CA VAL A 785 36.03 -19.85 -3.89
C VAL A 785 34.93 -20.87 -3.69
N LEU A 786 33.85 -20.47 -3.01
CA LEU A 786 32.75 -21.38 -2.69
C LEU A 786 31.83 -21.56 -3.91
N GLN A 787 31.47 -22.81 -4.19
CA GLN A 787 30.46 -23.20 -5.18
C GLN A 787 29.51 -24.23 -4.56
N GLN A 788 28.35 -24.41 -5.18
CA GLN A 788 27.40 -25.42 -4.74
C GLN A 788 27.89 -26.79 -5.22
N GLU A 789 28.31 -27.64 -4.29
CA GLU A 789 28.89 -28.97 -4.56
C GLU A 789 27.98 -30.11 -4.11
N ARG A 790 26.94 -29.82 -3.33
CA ARG A 790 25.96 -30.78 -2.85
C ARG A 790 24.57 -30.45 -3.38
N ASP A 791 23.81 -31.50 -3.70
CA ASP A 791 22.40 -31.36 -4.06
C ASP A 791 21.55 -31.12 -2.79
N ILE A 792 21.11 -29.89 -2.59
CA ILE A 792 20.22 -29.50 -1.49
C ILE A 792 18.73 -29.47 -1.92
N SER A 793 18.37 -30.18 -3.00
CA SER A 793 16.98 -30.32 -3.41
C SER A 793 16.13 -31.03 -2.34
N MET A 794 14.81 -30.81 -2.41
CA MET A 794 13.86 -31.50 -1.52
C MET A 794 13.96 -33.04 -1.61
N VAL A 795 14.26 -33.57 -2.79
CA VAL A 795 14.48 -35.01 -2.98
C VAL A 795 15.67 -35.47 -2.13
N SER A 796 16.77 -34.73 -2.13
CA SER A 796 17.96 -35.03 -1.35
C SER A 796 17.74 -34.84 0.16
N CYS A 797 16.97 -33.83 0.59
CA CYS A 797 16.55 -33.69 1.98
C CYS A 797 15.73 -34.89 2.47
N ILE A 798 14.71 -35.31 1.71
CA ILE A 798 13.85 -36.45 2.05
C ILE A 798 14.66 -37.75 2.13
N ASN A 799 15.57 -37.97 1.18
CA ASN A 799 16.42 -39.17 1.17
C ASN A 799 17.38 -39.21 2.36
N CYS A 800 17.92 -38.07 2.77
CA CYS A 800 18.77 -37.96 3.96
C CYS A 800 17.97 -38.22 5.25
N HIS A 801 16.75 -37.68 5.35
CA HIS A 801 15.87 -37.94 6.50
C HIS A 801 15.50 -39.42 6.61
N LYS A 802 15.22 -40.10 5.49
CA LYS A 802 15.02 -41.55 5.46
C LYS A 802 16.25 -42.32 5.95
N LEU A 803 17.44 -41.94 5.47
CA LEU A 803 18.71 -42.57 5.90
C LEU A 803 18.91 -42.46 7.42
N ARG A 804 18.54 -41.29 7.98
CA ARG A 804 18.72 -40.98 9.40
C ARG A 804 17.50 -41.35 10.27
N LYS A 805 16.49 -42.01 9.70
CA LYS A 805 15.22 -42.35 10.36
C LYS A 805 14.55 -41.13 11.03
N ALA A 806 14.70 -39.96 10.42
CA ALA A 806 14.10 -38.70 10.86
C ALA A 806 12.74 -38.49 10.17
N SER A 807 11.85 -37.71 10.80
CA SER A 807 10.58 -37.33 10.18
C SER A 807 10.83 -36.50 8.93
N PHE A 808 10.10 -36.79 7.85
CA PHE A 808 10.08 -36.02 6.60
C PHE A 808 8.65 -35.61 6.24
N SER A 809 7.78 -35.44 7.26
CA SER A 809 6.42 -35.01 7.04
C SER A 809 6.39 -33.63 6.38
N CYS A 810 5.40 -33.41 5.51
CA CYS A 810 5.28 -32.16 4.78
C CYS A 810 5.19 -30.96 5.74
N GLY A 811 4.49 -31.08 6.87
CA GLY A 811 4.39 -30.04 7.91
C GLY A 811 5.71 -29.71 8.65
N LEU A 812 6.72 -30.58 8.55
CA LEU A 812 8.05 -30.35 9.13
C LEU A 812 8.94 -29.53 8.19
N CYS A 813 8.82 -29.78 6.89
CA CYS A 813 9.63 -29.14 5.85
C CYS A 813 8.91 -27.95 5.20
N HIS A 814 7.59 -27.88 5.31
CA HIS A 814 6.71 -26.88 4.75
C HIS A 814 5.68 -26.48 5.80
N ASN A 815 5.27 -25.21 5.81
CA ASN A 815 4.22 -24.74 6.69
C ASN A 815 2.86 -24.98 6.02
N ILE A 816 2.51 -26.26 5.85
CA ILE A 816 1.20 -26.69 5.38
C ILE A 816 0.26 -26.76 6.58
N GLY A 817 -0.37 -25.63 6.92
CA GLY A 817 -1.26 -25.49 8.07
C GLY A 817 -2.34 -26.58 8.12
N PHE A 818 -2.11 -27.59 8.96
CA PHE A 818 -3.15 -28.49 9.44
C PHE A 818 -3.93 -27.81 10.55
#